data_AF-A0A179UKE8-F1
#
_entry.id   AF-A0A179UKE8-F1
#
_cell.length_a   1.000
_cell.length_b   1.000
_cell.length_c   1.000
_cell.angle_alpha   90.00
_cell.angle_beta   90.00
_cell.angle_gamma   90.00
#
_symmetry.space_group_name_H-M   'P 1'
#
loop_
_entity.id
_entity.type
_entity.pdbx_description
1 polymer ?
#
loop_
_entity_poly.entity_id
_entity_poly.type
_entity_poly.pdbx_seq_one_letter_code
_entity_poly.pdbx_strand_id
1 'polypeptide(L)'
;MSTPPIPASLQRSLDATKVEYVQLGTSGLRVSSPILGTMGIGDKDWQNWVIEEEEGLEILKAAWDRGVTTWDTANVYSSGINEEIVGKAITKFEIPRHKLTLLTKCSGTVPDEPSIFNWGFEAQLKQSKDYVNQGGLSRTAIFHAVDASLRRLGTTYIDLLQIHRYDPSVQPEETMKALHDLVQSGKVRYIGASSMWTYQFARMQFIAEKNGWTKFISMQNSYNLCYREEEREMMKFCKETGVGLIPYGPLFNGLLAKPTHAQSARSKQSLAMAGGFTEADQTIIKRVEELAEKKGWNMSQVALAWIRGKGCVPIVGLTSGERMDDACAVRDMRLTDEETKYLEEPRFKVAGKALGLPGELTKRRQAATMLELIRDVLLVCDESSSHAFLVIIHEGVMPFPSHGCRTCKRRRVKCDETRPICNRCRKANLTCDNVEDGNFIFLNENEFVVGRRKRPRGPNVSARIGSHTEGDGQSSSPTTDSPSASSETTGPALQRRHPEPRSSVSQTLETPIAEQALNYYFRNYLEMEHLLPDIADSHLKYVATSRCFTEPDSILSLAIFAVSHATFGRARRSHASLAAGCKQYSKALEKTNLALQNPSHATDNDVLLAIMLLSFYENSVTDRRSSPASSHAIQAWASRSFAHHDGALAVLRLRRQTQHRTGAAHVLDKLVRRQLMRSLLLRSLPLPSWLEDGFEYGEYGFALELDTCLVDVAKIRHRAKTLFADFANSSLYERCDKEEEEEEEGEALLYSFLEEAYALDGTLVSWTEHLPLENWYTTHTVKEHGQAEIHNRVFNSTVHIYPTVGHAGMWNRYRALRLAVHDTILQALSILDGLVDSDSTTEPLVEAVKVTTEHLSDDICASVPYMLGLVEAGCAIADDVIIADPPASTKRTVKATTAGLLCWPLATAVMVSGIPEKHELYLKSCLLEVSEIVDDGVLERLAVFFPRLSKSSSYAR
;
A
#
# COMPACT_ATOMS: atom_id res chain seq x y z
N MET A 1 63.11 -9.69 -33.00
CA MET A 1 62.51 -10.49 -34.09
C MET A 1 61.46 -9.64 -34.75
N SER A 2 61.32 -9.68 -36.08
CA SER A 2 60.20 -9.03 -36.78
C SER A 2 58.90 -9.81 -36.54
N THR A 3 57.79 -9.11 -36.37
CA THR A 3 56.45 -9.73 -36.31
C THR A 3 56.21 -10.50 -37.61
N PRO A 4 55.76 -11.78 -37.57
CA PRO A 4 55.45 -12.52 -38.78
C PRO A 4 54.25 -11.87 -39.51
N PRO A 5 54.20 -11.95 -40.86
CA PRO A 5 53.08 -11.40 -41.63
C PRO A 5 51.78 -12.13 -41.31
N ILE A 6 50.67 -11.38 -41.31
CA ILE A 6 49.32 -11.93 -41.07
C ILE A 6 48.99 -12.94 -42.19
N PRO A 7 48.60 -14.19 -41.87
CA PRO A 7 48.19 -15.16 -42.88
C PRO A 7 46.98 -14.66 -43.68
N ALA A 8 46.98 -14.85 -45.01
CA ALA A 8 45.94 -14.30 -45.88
C ALA A 8 44.50 -14.79 -45.56
N SER A 9 44.34 -15.95 -44.91
CA SER A 9 43.06 -16.42 -44.38
C SER A 9 42.58 -15.63 -43.17
N LEU A 10 43.50 -15.25 -42.26
CA LEU A 10 43.21 -14.38 -41.13
C LEU A 10 42.95 -12.95 -41.59
N GLN A 11 43.73 -12.42 -42.54
CA GLN A 11 43.50 -11.08 -43.08
C GLN A 11 42.09 -10.95 -43.67
N ARG A 12 41.66 -11.88 -44.54
CA ARG A 12 40.29 -11.88 -45.07
C ARG A 12 39.21 -11.94 -43.98
N SER A 13 39.47 -12.62 -42.86
CA SER A 13 38.55 -12.68 -41.72
C SER A 13 38.48 -11.35 -40.96
N LEU A 14 39.59 -10.62 -40.87
CA LEU A 14 39.64 -9.26 -40.30
C LEU A 14 38.93 -8.28 -41.22
N ASP A 15 39.21 -8.31 -42.52
CA ASP A 15 38.61 -7.45 -43.54
C ASP A 15 37.07 -7.59 -43.59
N ALA A 16 36.57 -8.81 -43.38
CA ALA A 16 35.13 -9.12 -43.32
C ALA A 16 34.46 -8.71 -41.99
N THR A 17 35.21 -8.55 -40.90
CA THR A 17 34.63 -8.24 -39.57
C THR A 17 34.20 -6.76 -39.50
N LYS A 18 32.89 -6.50 -39.61
CA LYS A 18 32.28 -5.17 -39.56
C LYS A 18 31.76 -4.76 -38.18
N VAL A 19 31.89 -5.61 -37.17
CA VAL A 19 31.47 -5.38 -35.78
C VAL A 19 32.63 -5.39 -34.78
N GLU A 20 32.33 -5.13 -33.51
CA GLU A 20 33.19 -5.48 -32.36
C GLU A 20 32.74 -6.81 -31.73
N TYR A 21 33.66 -7.53 -31.11
CA TYR A 21 33.34 -8.68 -30.23
C TYR A 21 33.58 -8.31 -28.76
N VAL A 22 32.52 -8.17 -27.98
CA VAL A 22 32.55 -7.71 -26.59
C VAL A 22 32.26 -8.85 -25.61
N GLN A 23 32.69 -8.72 -24.36
CA GLN A 23 32.44 -9.72 -23.31
C GLN A 23 31.02 -9.56 -22.75
N LEU A 24 30.28 -10.66 -22.58
CA LEU A 24 28.92 -10.62 -22.03
C LEU A 24 28.97 -10.64 -20.49
N GLY A 25 28.94 -9.44 -19.89
CA GLY A 25 29.12 -9.27 -18.46
C GLY A 25 30.53 -9.69 -18.02
N THR A 26 30.64 -10.35 -16.87
CA THR A 26 31.89 -10.96 -16.37
C THR A 26 32.12 -12.39 -16.87
N SER A 27 31.20 -12.94 -17.69
CA SER A 27 31.30 -14.31 -18.21
C SER A 27 32.43 -14.48 -19.24
N GLY A 28 32.83 -15.73 -19.52
CA GLY A 28 33.78 -16.02 -20.60
C GLY A 28 33.20 -15.91 -22.02
N LEU A 29 31.90 -15.66 -22.18
CA LEU A 29 31.25 -15.56 -23.48
C LEU A 29 31.55 -14.21 -24.13
N ARG A 30 31.90 -14.23 -25.43
CA ARG A 30 31.97 -13.02 -26.26
C ARG A 30 30.87 -13.04 -27.31
N VAL A 31 30.29 -11.87 -27.54
CA VAL A 31 29.18 -11.63 -28.47
C VAL A 31 29.54 -10.55 -29.47
N SER A 32 28.95 -10.58 -30.66
CA SER A 32 29.01 -9.44 -31.60
C SER A 32 28.23 -8.26 -31.04
N SER A 33 28.73 -7.05 -31.29
CA SER A 33 28.01 -5.80 -31.04
C SER A 33 27.77 -5.08 -32.37
N PRO A 34 26.52 -4.97 -32.85
CA PRO A 34 25.26 -5.45 -32.25
C PRO A 34 25.05 -6.98 -32.31
N ILE A 35 24.01 -7.45 -31.62
CA ILE A 35 23.43 -8.79 -31.76
C ILE A 35 22.30 -8.72 -32.80
N LEU A 36 22.19 -9.71 -33.69
CA LEU A 36 21.06 -9.81 -34.63
C LEU A 36 19.83 -10.40 -33.93
N GLY A 37 18.72 -9.65 -33.86
CA GLY A 37 17.43 -10.16 -33.42
C GLY A 37 16.62 -10.72 -34.60
N THR A 38 16.31 -12.01 -34.59
CA THR A 38 15.72 -12.70 -35.76
C THR A 38 14.19 -12.67 -35.81
N MET A 39 13.50 -12.09 -34.81
CA MET A 39 12.01 -12.04 -34.70
C MET A 39 11.29 -11.54 -35.97
N GLY A 40 11.96 -10.77 -36.83
CA GLY A 40 11.39 -10.29 -38.09
C GLY A 40 11.40 -11.28 -39.26
N ILE A 41 11.82 -12.53 -39.04
CA ILE A 41 11.88 -13.61 -40.04
C ILE A 41 10.87 -14.70 -39.67
N GLY A 42 10.11 -15.23 -40.62
CA GLY A 42 9.20 -16.35 -40.37
C GLY A 42 7.97 -16.33 -41.25
N ASP A 43 6.80 -16.59 -40.65
CA ASP A 43 5.54 -16.76 -41.34
C ASP A 43 4.62 -15.52 -41.23
N LYS A 44 4.03 -15.10 -42.35
CA LYS A 44 3.16 -13.93 -42.44
C LYS A 44 1.78 -14.14 -41.79
N ASP A 45 1.33 -15.39 -41.64
CA ASP A 45 0.11 -15.73 -40.88
C ASP A 45 0.30 -15.50 -39.37
N TRP A 46 1.55 -15.52 -38.88
CA TRP A 46 1.86 -15.15 -37.49
C TRP A 46 1.88 -13.63 -37.30
N GLN A 47 2.54 -12.88 -38.20
CA GLN A 47 2.59 -11.41 -38.22
C GLN A 47 2.87 -10.89 -39.64
N ASN A 48 1.98 -10.04 -40.17
CA ASN A 48 2.03 -9.55 -41.57
C ASN A 48 3.25 -8.69 -41.98
N TRP A 49 4.17 -8.39 -41.05
CA TRP A 49 5.36 -7.57 -41.26
C TRP A 49 6.67 -8.35 -41.21
N VAL A 50 6.65 -9.68 -41.00
CA VAL A 50 7.85 -10.51 -41.12
C VAL A 50 8.23 -10.76 -42.58
N ILE A 51 9.51 -11.03 -42.80
CA ILE A 51 10.04 -11.52 -44.06
C ILE A 51 10.04 -13.05 -44.06
N GLU A 52 9.73 -13.66 -45.19
CA GLU A 52 9.64 -15.13 -45.33
C GLU A 52 11.03 -15.77 -45.47
N GLU A 53 11.07 -17.10 -45.58
CA GLU A 53 12.33 -17.87 -45.54
C GLU A 53 13.40 -17.33 -46.50
N GLU A 54 13.08 -17.08 -47.77
CA GLU A 54 14.11 -16.75 -48.77
C GLU A 54 14.84 -15.44 -48.42
N GLU A 55 14.09 -14.37 -48.15
CA GLU A 55 14.62 -13.08 -47.66
C GLU A 55 15.33 -13.25 -46.30
N GLY A 56 14.75 -14.03 -45.38
CA GLY A 56 15.34 -14.28 -44.06
C GLY A 56 16.69 -14.98 -44.11
N LEU A 57 16.86 -15.94 -45.02
CA LEU A 57 18.13 -16.62 -45.28
C LEU A 57 19.18 -15.65 -45.84
N GLU A 58 18.80 -14.70 -46.70
CA GLU A 58 19.71 -13.65 -47.18
C GLU A 58 20.18 -12.73 -46.05
N ILE A 59 19.28 -12.32 -45.14
CA ILE A 59 19.64 -11.52 -43.96
C ILE A 59 20.61 -12.29 -43.03
N LEU A 60 20.35 -13.57 -42.77
CA LEU A 60 21.23 -14.41 -41.93
C LEU A 60 22.62 -14.60 -42.58
N LYS A 61 22.69 -14.74 -43.92
CA LYS A 61 23.95 -14.77 -44.65
C LYS A 61 24.69 -13.42 -44.61
N ALA A 62 23.98 -12.33 -44.83
CA ALA A 62 24.52 -10.97 -44.77
C ALA A 62 25.11 -10.62 -43.39
N ALA A 63 24.52 -11.15 -42.32
CA ALA A 63 25.00 -11.03 -40.94
C ALA A 63 26.31 -11.80 -40.72
N TRP A 64 26.33 -13.08 -41.12
CA TRP A 64 27.54 -13.91 -41.06
C TRP A 64 28.72 -13.30 -41.82
N ASP A 65 28.49 -12.84 -43.05
CA ASP A 65 29.52 -12.24 -43.92
C ASP A 65 30.10 -10.93 -43.37
N ARG A 66 29.39 -10.26 -42.45
CA ARG A 66 29.82 -9.05 -41.73
C ARG A 66 30.45 -9.35 -40.35
N GLY A 67 30.54 -10.61 -39.96
CA GLY A 67 31.00 -11.02 -38.63
C GLY A 67 29.98 -10.79 -37.51
N VAL A 68 28.71 -10.57 -37.83
CA VAL A 68 27.61 -10.56 -36.84
C VAL A 68 27.32 -12.00 -36.44
N THR A 69 28.16 -12.58 -35.58
CA THR A 69 28.12 -14.00 -35.21
C THR A 69 27.20 -14.33 -34.03
N THR A 70 26.55 -13.35 -33.40
CA THR A 70 25.59 -13.58 -32.32
C THR A 70 24.18 -13.30 -32.78
N TRP A 71 23.33 -14.33 -32.78
CA TRP A 71 21.94 -14.28 -33.25
C TRP A 71 20.99 -14.67 -32.13
N ASP A 72 19.95 -13.86 -31.92
CA ASP A 72 18.92 -14.03 -30.90
C ASP A 72 17.55 -14.34 -31.54
N THR A 73 17.08 -15.56 -31.26
CA THR A 73 15.78 -16.12 -31.65
C THR A 73 14.97 -16.45 -30.38
N ALA A 74 13.83 -17.12 -30.51
CA ALA A 74 13.03 -17.66 -29.42
C ALA A 74 12.15 -18.81 -29.91
N ASN A 75 11.83 -19.76 -29.04
CA ASN A 75 10.95 -20.89 -29.34
C ASN A 75 9.58 -20.50 -29.93
N VAL A 76 9.10 -19.28 -29.65
CA VAL A 76 7.78 -18.76 -30.01
C VAL A 76 7.74 -17.84 -31.24
N TYR A 77 8.89 -17.47 -31.82
CA TYR A 77 8.89 -16.59 -33.00
C TYR A 77 8.39 -17.35 -34.24
N SER A 78 7.30 -16.87 -34.85
CA SER A 78 6.51 -17.58 -35.87
C SER A 78 6.22 -19.04 -35.51
N SER A 79 5.72 -19.28 -34.30
CA SER A 79 5.44 -20.62 -33.76
C SER A 79 6.59 -21.64 -33.94
N GLY A 80 7.84 -21.16 -33.84
CA GLY A 80 9.05 -21.98 -33.94
C GLY A 80 9.70 -21.98 -35.33
N ILE A 81 8.98 -21.61 -36.39
CA ILE A 81 9.51 -21.55 -37.78
C ILE A 81 10.76 -20.67 -37.86
N ASN A 82 10.87 -19.62 -37.03
CA ASN A 82 12.06 -18.78 -36.95
C ASN A 82 13.34 -19.57 -36.58
N GLU A 83 13.25 -20.54 -35.66
CA GLU A 83 14.37 -21.39 -35.29
C GLU A 83 14.74 -22.36 -36.42
N GLU A 84 13.76 -22.82 -37.19
CA GLU A 84 13.97 -23.70 -38.34
C GLU A 84 14.68 -22.97 -39.49
N ILE A 85 14.27 -21.73 -39.79
CA ILE A 85 14.96 -20.88 -40.78
C ILE A 85 16.40 -20.57 -40.33
N VAL A 86 16.64 -20.36 -39.03
CA VAL A 86 17.99 -20.19 -38.47
C VAL A 86 18.83 -21.46 -38.60
N GLY A 87 18.30 -22.65 -38.26
CA GLY A 87 18.99 -23.93 -38.45
C GLY A 87 19.26 -24.23 -39.93
N LYS A 88 18.32 -23.87 -40.81
CA LYS A 88 18.44 -23.98 -42.27
C LYS A 88 19.50 -23.05 -42.83
N ALA A 89 19.65 -21.82 -42.30
CA ALA A 89 20.73 -20.91 -42.68
C ALA A 89 22.11 -21.48 -42.34
N ILE A 90 22.28 -22.01 -41.12
CA ILE A 90 23.54 -22.63 -40.67
C ILE A 90 23.96 -23.76 -41.61
N THR A 91 22.99 -24.58 -42.02
CA THR A 91 23.22 -25.71 -42.94
C THR A 91 23.45 -25.26 -44.38
N LYS A 92 22.59 -24.39 -44.93
CA LYS A 92 22.61 -23.90 -46.33
C LYS A 92 23.88 -23.12 -46.67
N PHE A 93 24.45 -22.43 -45.69
CA PHE A 93 25.65 -21.58 -45.87
C PHE A 93 26.91 -22.17 -45.21
N GLU A 94 26.88 -23.45 -44.83
CA GLU A 94 28.01 -24.19 -44.24
C GLU A 94 28.67 -23.49 -43.03
N ILE A 95 27.88 -22.74 -42.25
CA ILE A 95 28.38 -21.91 -41.15
C ILE A 95 28.89 -22.84 -40.03
N PRO A 96 30.20 -22.81 -39.68
CA PRO A 96 30.73 -23.72 -38.67
C PRO A 96 30.12 -23.38 -37.30
N ARG A 97 29.25 -24.25 -36.78
CA ARG A 97 28.45 -24.04 -35.57
C ARG A 97 29.23 -23.52 -34.35
N HIS A 98 30.52 -23.87 -34.22
CA HIS A 98 31.42 -23.42 -33.15
C HIS A 98 31.92 -21.96 -33.28
N LYS A 99 31.63 -21.28 -34.39
CA LYS A 99 31.95 -19.85 -34.63
C LYS A 99 30.74 -18.93 -34.48
N LEU A 100 29.57 -19.51 -34.23
CA LEU A 100 28.29 -18.82 -34.11
C LEU A 100 27.81 -18.93 -32.67
N THR A 101 27.29 -17.84 -32.11
CA THR A 101 26.73 -17.78 -30.76
C THR A 101 25.21 -17.70 -30.87
N LEU A 102 24.52 -18.80 -30.56
CA LEU A 102 23.06 -18.87 -30.64
C LEU A 102 22.41 -18.60 -29.29
N LEU A 103 21.58 -17.55 -29.28
CA LEU A 103 20.66 -17.18 -28.20
C LEU A 103 19.26 -17.67 -28.58
N THR A 104 18.62 -18.46 -27.72
CA THR A 104 17.19 -18.73 -27.81
C THR A 104 16.52 -18.62 -26.43
N LYS A 105 15.20 -18.75 -26.38
CA LYS A 105 14.39 -18.50 -25.20
C LYS A 105 13.36 -19.60 -24.97
N CYS A 106 12.99 -19.83 -23.72
CA CYS A 106 11.87 -20.67 -23.32
C CYS A 106 10.92 -19.90 -22.38
N SER A 107 9.60 -19.99 -22.61
CA SER A 107 8.53 -19.69 -21.65
C SER A 107 7.16 -19.90 -22.30
N GLY A 108 6.91 -19.25 -23.44
CA GLY A 108 5.61 -19.34 -24.11
C GLY A 108 5.41 -20.69 -24.82
N THR A 109 4.18 -21.17 -24.81
CA THR A 109 3.70 -22.31 -25.62
C THR A 109 4.01 -22.07 -27.09
N VAL A 110 4.33 -23.14 -27.82
CA VAL A 110 4.55 -23.12 -29.28
C VAL A 110 3.44 -23.95 -29.94
N PRO A 111 2.41 -23.34 -30.53
CA PRO A 111 1.34 -24.06 -31.21
C PRO A 111 1.77 -24.66 -32.55
N ASP A 112 1.05 -25.69 -33.01
CA ASP A 112 1.35 -26.39 -34.28
C ASP A 112 0.98 -25.56 -35.52
N GLU A 113 0.16 -24.51 -35.37
CA GLU A 113 -0.25 -23.58 -36.45
C GLU A 113 0.30 -22.16 -36.21
N PRO A 114 0.92 -21.49 -37.21
CA PRO A 114 1.46 -20.13 -37.07
C PRO A 114 0.40 -19.05 -36.77
N SER A 115 -0.83 -19.27 -37.26
CA SER A 115 -2.02 -18.44 -37.03
C SER A 115 -2.44 -18.40 -35.56
N ILE A 116 -2.12 -19.43 -34.77
CA ILE A 116 -2.39 -19.50 -33.34
C ILE A 116 -1.21 -18.80 -32.61
N PHE A 117 -1.15 -17.48 -32.72
CA PHE A 117 -0.13 -16.71 -32.01
C PHE A 117 -0.40 -16.73 -30.49
N ASN A 118 0.51 -17.33 -29.72
CA ASN A 118 0.28 -17.72 -28.33
C ASN A 118 -0.22 -16.61 -27.39
N TRP A 119 0.37 -15.42 -27.48
CA TRP A 119 -0.02 -14.18 -26.80
C TRP A 119 -1.43 -13.66 -27.10
N GLY A 120 -2.09 -14.12 -28.17
CA GLY A 120 -3.50 -13.84 -28.45
C GLY A 120 -4.48 -14.87 -27.90
N PHE A 121 -3.99 -16.08 -27.56
CA PHE A 121 -4.82 -17.24 -27.21
C PHE A 121 -4.36 -17.95 -25.93
N GLU A 122 -3.61 -17.27 -25.05
CA GLU A 122 -2.92 -17.90 -23.92
C GLU A 122 -3.88 -18.61 -22.95
N ALA A 123 -5.07 -18.05 -22.71
CA ALA A 123 -6.09 -18.67 -21.87
C ALA A 123 -6.65 -19.97 -22.50
N GLN A 124 -6.92 -19.94 -23.80
CA GLN A 124 -7.42 -21.08 -24.57
C GLN A 124 -6.35 -22.18 -24.69
N LEU A 125 -5.09 -21.81 -24.90
CA LEU A 125 -3.95 -22.73 -24.92
C LEU A 125 -3.75 -23.42 -23.56
N LYS A 126 -3.90 -22.69 -22.44
CA LYS A 126 -3.85 -23.28 -21.08
C LYS A 126 -5.01 -24.24 -20.78
N GLN A 127 -6.16 -24.08 -21.43
CA GLN A 127 -7.32 -24.97 -21.31
C GLN A 127 -7.28 -26.15 -22.30
N SER A 128 -6.50 -26.06 -23.38
CA SER A 128 -6.40 -27.11 -24.38
C SER A 128 -5.59 -28.32 -23.89
N LYS A 129 -6.18 -29.51 -24.00
CA LYS A 129 -5.52 -30.80 -23.69
C LYS A 129 -4.20 -31.02 -24.42
N ASP A 130 -4.01 -30.40 -25.59
CA ASP A 130 -2.86 -30.61 -26.46
C ASP A 130 -1.66 -29.73 -26.07
N TYR A 131 -1.91 -28.62 -25.37
CA TYR A 131 -0.90 -27.62 -25.02
C TYR A 131 -0.58 -27.54 -23.51
N VAL A 132 -1.19 -28.41 -22.69
CA VAL A 132 -0.85 -28.56 -21.26
C VAL A 132 0.63 -28.91 -21.10
N ASN A 133 1.31 -28.26 -20.13
CA ASN A 133 2.75 -28.40 -19.86
C ASN A 133 3.70 -27.99 -21.01
N GLN A 134 3.19 -27.42 -22.11
CA GLN A 134 4.04 -26.94 -23.22
C GLN A 134 4.54 -25.49 -23.04
N GLY A 135 4.07 -24.78 -22.02
CA GLY A 135 4.47 -23.42 -21.66
C GLY A 135 4.64 -23.22 -20.16
N GLY A 136 5.06 -22.03 -19.77
CA GLY A 136 5.56 -21.69 -18.43
C GLY A 136 7.05 -22.00 -18.27
N LEU A 137 7.52 -21.93 -17.03
CA LEU A 137 8.90 -22.28 -16.62
C LEU A 137 8.96 -23.52 -15.73
N SER A 138 7.94 -24.38 -15.78
CA SER A 138 7.99 -25.68 -15.12
C SER A 138 9.12 -26.53 -15.71
N ARG A 139 9.66 -27.46 -14.92
CA ARG A 139 10.74 -28.35 -15.37
C ARG A 139 10.37 -29.09 -16.66
N THR A 140 9.12 -29.53 -16.77
CA THR A 140 8.60 -30.21 -17.98
C THR A 140 8.60 -29.27 -19.18
N ALA A 141 8.09 -28.04 -19.04
CA ALA A 141 8.02 -27.09 -20.15
C ALA A 141 9.41 -26.64 -20.60
N ILE A 142 10.33 -26.37 -19.66
CA ILE A 142 11.72 -26.00 -19.94
C ILE A 142 12.45 -27.09 -20.72
N PHE A 143 12.37 -28.35 -20.25
CA PHE A 143 13.04 -29.46 -20.94
C PHE A 143 12.42 -29.74 -22.32
N HIS A 144 11.08 -29.67 -22.44
CA HIS A 144 10.41 -29.85 -23.74
C HIS A 144 10.77 -28.74 -24.73
N ALA A 145 10.70 -27.47 -24.31
CA ALA A 145 11.02 -26.32 -25.15
C ALA A 145 12.47 -26.36 -25.65
N VAL A 146 13.42 -26.70 -24.78
CA VAL A 146 14.84 -26.81 -25.16
C VAL A 146 15.08 -27.94 -26.14
N ASP A 147 14.50 -29.12 -25.92
CA ASP A 147 14.66 -30.24 -26.86
C ASP A 147 13.94 -29.98 -28.19
N ALA A 148 12.87 -29.17 -28.22
CA ALA A 148 12.25 -28.70 -29.45
C ALA A 148 13.13 -27.67 -30.19
N SER A 149 13.65 -26.66 -29.48
CA SER A 149 14.57 -25.66 -30.03
C SER A 149 15.84 -26.28 -30.60
N LEU A 150 16.44 -27.26 -29.92
CA LEU A 150 17.63 -27.99 -30.41
C LEU A 150 17.34 -28.73 -31.73
N ARG A 151 16.15 -29.33 -31.88
CA ARG A 151 15.72 -29.96 -33.15
C ARG A 151 15.57 -28.93 -34.26
N ARG A 152 14.84 -27.83 -34.03
CA ARG A 152 14.58 -26.78 -35.03
C ARG A 152 15.86 -26.07 -35.48
N LEU A 153 16.73 -25.73 -34.53
CA LEU A 153 18.04 -25.11 -34.79
C LEU A 153 19.09 -26.08 -35.40
N GLY A 154 18.76 -27.36 -35.56
CA GLY A 154 19.69 -28.37 -36.12
C GLY A 154 20.98 -28.56 -35.32
N THR A 155 20.95 -28.38 -33.99
CA THR A 155 22.15 -28.29 -33.14
C THR A 155 22.04 -29.13 -31.88
N THR A 156 23.18 -29.60 -31.36
CA THR A 156 23.25 -30.38 -30.11
C THR A 156 23.42 -29.53 -28.85
N TYR A 157 23.67 -28.22 -29.00
CA TYR A 157 23.76 -27.27 -27.88
C TYR A 157 23.29 -25.86 -28.26
N ILE A 158 22.80 -25.14 -27.26
CA ILE A 158 22.51 -23.69 -27.24
C ILE A 158 23.64 -22.97 -26.49
N ASP A 159 24.09 -21.82 -26.98
CA ASP A 159 25.14 -21.05 -26.28
C ASP A 159 24.56 -20.30 -25.08
N LEU A 160 23.42 -19.63 -25.27
CA LEU A 160 22.75 -18.89 -24.21
C LEU A 160 21.24 -19.13 -24.25
N LEU A 161 20.73 -19.90 -23.29
CA LEU A 161 19.29 -20.11 -23.10
C LEU A 161 18.74 -19.04 -22.16
N GLN A 162 17.69 -18.35 -22.58
CA GLN A 162 17.08 -17.28 -21.79
C GLN A 162 15.68 -17.70 -21.31
N ILE A 163 15.34 -17.45 -20.05
CA ILE A 163 13.92 -17.42 -19.68
C ILE A 163 13.27 -16.20 -20.34
N HIS A 164 12.23 -16.41 -21.15
CA HIS A 164 11.67 -15.33 -21.99
C HIS A 164 10.87 -14.31 -21.17
N ARG A 165 10.27 -14.76 -20.05
CA ARG A 165 9.53 -13.96 -19.06
C ARG A 165 9.71 -14.61 -17.69
N TYR A 166 9.49 -13.88 -16.60
CA TYR A 166 9.28 -14.51 -15.29
C TYR A 166 7.93 -15.24 -15.26
N ASP A 167 7.89 -16.40 -14.59
CA ASP A 167 6.67 -17.18 -14.37
C ASP A 167 6.31 -17.16 -12.88
N PRO A 168 5.21 -16.50 -12.47
CA PRO A 168 4.79 -16.47 -11.07
C PRO A 168 4.09 -17.76 -10.60
N SER A 169 3.75 -18.68 -11.50
CA SER A 169 3.04 -19.93 -11.17
C SER A 169 3.98 -21.07 -10.75
N VAL A 170 5.27 -20.95 -11.03
CA VAL A 170 6.30 -21.97 -10.74
C VAL A 170 7.25 -21.43 -9.68
N GLN A 171 7.64 -22.27 -8.71
CA GLN A 171 8.59 -21.85 -7.69
C GLN A 171 9.98 -21.63 -8.32
N PRO A 172 10.62 -20.45 -8.13
CA PRO A 172 11.92 -20.13 -8.73
C PRO A 172 13.02 -21.16 -8.48
N GLU A 173 12.95 -21.88 -7.35
CA GLU A 173 13.80 -23.01 -7.00
C GLU A 173 13.72 -24.18 -8.01
N GLU A 174 12.53 -24.51 -8.54
CA GLU A 174 12.36 -25.52 -9.59
C GLU A 174 12.96 -25.03 -10.91
N THR A 175 12.63 -23.80 -11.30
CA THR A 175 13.12 -23.14 -12.51
C THR A 175 14.65 -23.10 -12.56
N MET A 176 15.30 -22.62 -11.49
CA MET A 176 16.77 -22.55 -11.44
C MET A 176 17.42 -23.93 -11.42
N LYS A 177 16.81 -24.94 -10.79
CA LYS A 177 17.33 -26.31 -10.85
C LYS A 177 17.18 -26.91 -12.25
N ALA A 178 16.05 -26.69 -12.93
CA ALA A 178 15.84 -27.16 -14.31
C ALA A 178 16.87 -26.55 -15.28
N LEU A 179 17.09 -25.24 -15.20
CA LEU A 179 18.07 -24.52 -16.02
C LEU A 179 19.51 -24.97 -15.73
N HIS A 180 19.87 -25.16 -14.45
CA HIS A 180 21.19 -25.68 -14.08
C HIS A 180 21.41 -27.12 -14.55
N ASP A 181 20.41 -27.99 -14.45
CA ASP A 181 20.51 -29.38 -14.95
C ASP A 181 20.70 -29.44 -16.47
N LEU A 182 20.10 -28.52 -17.23
CA LEU A 182 20.36 -28.40 -18.67
C LEU A 182 21.81 -27.97 -18.97
N VAL A 183 22.39 -27.08 -18.16
CA VAL A 183 23.81 -26.71 -18.26
C VAL A 183 24.72 -27.89 -17.89
N GLN A 184 24.41 -28.63 -16.82
CA GLN A 184 25.15 -29.86 -16.46
C GLN A 184 25.04 -30.95 -17.55
N SER A 185 23.92 -31.01 -18.27
CA SER A 185 23.73 -31.95 -19.39
C SER A 185 24.51 -31.57 -20.66
N GLY A 186 25.09 -30.36 -20.73
CA GLY A 186 25.81 -29.85 -21.90
C GLY A 186 24.93 -29.37 -23.06
N LYS A 187 23.60 -29.54 -22.99
CA LYS A 187 22.60 -28.99 -23.94
C LYS A 187 22.62 -27.46 -23.99
N VAL A 188 23.05 -26.81 -22.91
CA VAL A 188 23.13 -25.35 -22.75
C VAL A 188 24.52 -24.99 -22.22
N ARG A 189 25.15 -23.93 -22.74
CA ARG A 189 26.45 -23.44 -22.21
C ARG A 189 26.26 -22.41 -21.09
N TYR A 190 25.40 -21.43 -21.33
CA TYR A 190 25.10 -20.34 -20.39
C TYR A 190 23.59 -20.10 -20.30
N ILE A 191 23.15 -19.47 -19.21
CA ILE A 191 21.75 -19.08 -19.03
C ILE A 191 21.61 -17.56 -18.81
N GLY A 192 20.48 -17.01 -19.26
CA GLY A 192 20.10 -15.61 -19.09
C GLY A 192 18.62 -15.45 -18.77
N ALA A 193 18.18 -14.21 -18.57
CA ALA A 193 16.78 -13.88 -18.31
C ALA A 193 16.28 -12.73 -19.19
N SER A 194 14.96 -12.56 -19.29
CA SER A 194 14.30 -11.51 -20.07
C SER A 194 12.99 -11.07 -19.41
N SER A 195 12.76 -9.76 -19.39
CA SER A 195 11.58 -9.05 -18.87
C SER A 195 11.04 -9.59 -17.55
N MET A 196 11.66 -9.12 -16.46
CA MET A 196 11.27 -9.39 -15.08
C MET A 196 11.70 -8.26 -14.16
N TRP A 197 11.07 -8.12 -12.98
CA TRP A 197 11.44 -7.10 -12.00
C TRP A 197 12.77 -7.41 -11.30
N THR A 198 13.48 -6.38 -10.83
CA THR A 198 14.82 -6.51 -10.22
C THR A 198 14.83 -7.49 -9.05
N TYR A 199 13.84 -7.42 -8.15
CA TYR A 199 13.78 -8.30 -6.99
C TYR A 199 13.52 -9.78 -7.38
N GLN A 200 12.82 -10.03 -8.49
CA GLN A 200 12.59 -11.38 -9.01
C GLN A 200 13.91 -11.95 -9.53
N PHE A 201 14.66 -11.17 -10.30
CA PHE A 201 15.97 -11.57 -10.83
C PHE A 201 16.99 -11.78 -9.69
N ALA A 202 17.04 -10.86 -8.73
CA ALA A 202 17.88 -10.96 -7.54
C ALA A 202 17.53 -12.21 -6.70
N ARG A 203 16.24 -12.54 -6.51
CA ARG A 203 15.81 -13.78 -5.86
C ARG A 203 16.34 -15.01 -6.60
N MET A 204 16.24 -15.05 -7.93
CA MET A 204 16.72 -16.19 -8.72
C MET A 204 18.26 -16.33 -8.70
N GLN A 205 19.00 -15.22 -8.80
CA GLN A 205 20.46 -15.22 -8.66
C GLN A 205 20.89 -15.71 -7.27
N PHE A 206 20.23 -15.25 -6.20
CA PHE A 206 20.47 -15.70 -4.83
C PHE A 206 20.13 -17.19 -4.63
N ILE A 207 19.04 -17.69 -5.22
CA ILE A 207 18.67 -19.11 -5.16
C ILE A 207 19.74 -19.97 -5.83
N ALA A 208 20.26 -19.56 -7.00
CA ALA A 208 21.34 -20.29 -7.65
C ALA A 208 22.63 -20.26 -6.80
N GLU A 209 23.01 -19.09 -6.28
CA GLU A 209 24.18 -18.94 -5.41
C GLU A 209 24.10 -19.81 -4.15
N LYS A 210 22.99 -19.75 -3.42
CA LYS A 210 22.73 -20.51 -2.19
C LYS A 210 22.83 -22.02 -2.39
N ASN A 211 22.50 -22.53 -3.57
CA ASN A 211 22.49 -23.96 -3.87
C ASN A 211 23.69 -24.42 -4.72
N GLY A 212 24.64 -23.53 -5.05
CA GLY A 212 25.79 -23.84 -5.92
C GLY A 212 25.41 -24.13 -7.38
N TRP A 213 24.26 -23.62 -7.84
CA TRP A 213 23.76 -23.81 -9.20
C TRP A 213 24.25 -22.71 -10.15
N THR A 214 24.00 -22.90 -11.44
CA THR A 214 24.38 -21.93 -12.47
C THR A 214 23.62 -20.61 -12.28
N LYS A 215 24.34 -19.49 -12.21
CA LYS A 215 23.77 -18.13 -12.22
C LYS A 215 23.53 -17.65 -13.64
N PHE A 216 22.59 -16.72 -13.81
CA PHE A 216 22.38 -16.00 -15.05
C PHE A 216 23.57 -15.08 -15.37
N ILE A 217 24.01 -15.07 -16.62
CA ILE A 217 25.08 -14.20 -17.11
C ILE A 217 24.58 -12.96 -17.87
N SER A 218 23.28 -12.92 -18.22
CA SER A 218 22.72 -11.84 -19.03
C SER A 218 21.27 -11.49 -18.69
N MET A 219 20.89 -10.25 -19.02
CA MET A 219 19.52 -9.73 -18.95
C MET A 219 19.11 -9.10 -20.29
N GLN A 220 18.01 -9.58 -20.87
CA GLN A 220 17.38 -9.07 -22.09
C GLN A 220 16.06 -8.36 -21.74
N ASN A 221 16.15 -7.10 -21.31
CA ASN A 221 14.98 -6.26 -21.03
C ASN A 221 14.68 -5.28 -22.17
N SER A 222 13.53 -4.63 -22.11
CA SER A 222 13.18 -3.52 -23.02
C SER A 222 13.99 -2.29 -22.61
N TYR A 223 14.79 -1.72 -23.51
CA TYR A 223 15.51 -0.48 -23.21
C TYR A 223 15.81 0.29 -24.49
N ASN A 224 15.44 1.58 -24.52
CA ASN A 224 15.69 2.50 -25.62
C ASN A 224 15.46 3.96 -25.13
N LEU A 225 15.68 4.96 -25.98
CA LEU A 225 15.51 6.37 -25.59
C LEU A 225 14.09 6.70 -25.08
N CYS A 226 13.06 6.05 -25.63
CA CYS A 226 11.64 6.18 -25.24
C CYS A 226 11.20 5.20 -24.12
N TYR A 227 12.10 4.37 -23.57
CA TYR A 227 11.78 3.51 -22.43
C TYR A 227 13.03 3.21 -21.59
N ARG A 228 13.13 3.86 -20.41
CA ARG A 228 14.36 3.92 -19.62
C ARG A 228 14.25 3.46 -18.16
N GLU A 229 13.14 2.86 -17.75
CA GLU A 229 12.92 2.42 -16.36
C GLU A 229 13.95 1.39 -15.86
N GLU A 230 14.58 0.64 -16.76
CA GLU A 230 15.70 -0.27 -16.45
C GLU A 230 16.90 0.44 -15.78
N GLU A 231 17.09 1.75 -16.00
CA GLU A 231 18.12 2.56 -15.32
C GLU A 231 17.84 2.76 -13.82
N ARG A 232 16.59 2.57 -13.37
CA ARG A 232 16.19 2.78 -11.96
C ARG A 232 16.86 1.78 -11.04
N GLU A 233 16.87 0.50 -11.43
CA GLU A 233 17.36 -0.61 -10.60
C GLU A 233 18.10 -1.69 -11.41
N MET A 234 17.43 -2.30 -12.40
CA MET A 234 17.91 -3.52 -13.05
C MET A 234 19.31 -3.37 -13.67
N MET A 235 19.56 -2.26 -14.37
CA MET A 235 20.89 -2.01 -14.97
C MET A 235 21.98 -1.79 -13.91
N LYS A 236 21.64 -1.23 -12.74
CA LYS A 236 22.57 -1.06 -11.61
C LYS A 236 22.90 -2.43 -11.00
N PHE A 237 21.87 -3.22 -10.67
CA PHE A 237 22.03 -4.57 -10.14
C PHE A 237 22.83 -5.46 -11.10
N CYS A 238 22.55 -5.41 -12.40
CA CYS A 238 23.30 -6.17 -13.39
C CYS A 238 24.77 -5.74 -13.45
N LYS A 239 25.05 -4.43 -13.46
CA LYS A 239 26.41 -3.88 -13.45
C LYS A 239 27.20 -4.28 -12.20
N GLU A 240 26.57 -4.24 -11.02
CA GLU A 240 27.19 -4.60 -9.73
C GLU A 240 27.41 -6.11 -9.59
N THR A 241 26.51 -6.95 -10.13
CA THR A 241 26.63 -8.42 -10.08
C THR A 241 27.36 -9.05 -11.27
N GLY A 242 27.79 -8.25 -12.25
CA GLY A 242 28.53 -8.70 -13.44
C GLY A 242 27.68 -9.31 -14.55
N VAL A 243 26.37 -9.09 -14.55
CA VAL A 243 25.43 -9.57 -15.56
C VAL A 243 25.45 -8.65 -16.79
N GLY A 244 25.58 -9.23 -17.98
CA GLY A 244 25.62 -8.51 -19.25
C GLY A 244 24.25 -8.03 -19.72
N LEU A 245 24.17 -6.76 -20.14
CA LEU A 245 22.94 -6.15 -20.63
C LEU A 245 22.82 -6.30 -22.16
N ILE A 246 21.81 -7.05 -22.61
CA ILE A 246 21.52 -7.33 -24.03
C ILE A 246 20.09 -6.91 -24.39
N PRO A 247 19.76 -5.60 -24.34
CA PRO A 247 18.39 -5.13 -24.44
C PRO A 247 17.76 -5.33 -25.82
N TYR A 248 16.46 -5.59 -25.83
CA TYR A 248 15.64 -5.64 -27.05
C TYR A 248 14.91 -4.32 -27.30
N GLY A 249 14.46 -4.15 -28.55
CA GLY A 249 13.73 -2.96 -28.98
C GLY A 249 14.52 -1.63 -28.97
N PRO A 250 15.85 -1.59 -29.22
CA PRO A 250 16.68 -0.38 -29.08
C PRO A 250 16.25 0.79 -29.96
N LEU A 251 15.54 0.50 -31.06
CA LEU A 251 15.02 1.49 -32.02
C LEU A 251 13.51 1.77 -31.84
N PHE A 252 12.91 1.38 -30.71
CA PHE A 252 11.48 1.54 -30.39
C PHE A 252 10.56 1.09 -31.55
N ASN A 253 10.65 -0.18 -31.95
CA ASN A 253 9.96 -0.76 -33.12
C ASN A 253 10.20 -0.03 -34.47
N GLY A 254 11.27 0.75 -34.58
CA GLY A 254 11.67 1.53 -35.75
C GLY A 254 11.33 3.02 -35.67
N LEU A 255 10.69 3.47 -34.58
CA LEU A 255 10.29 4.87 -34.36
C LEU A 255 11.47 5.79 -34.05
N LEU A 256 12.54 5.27 -33.42
CA LEU A 256 13.80 6.02 -33.21
C LEU A 256 14.74 5.98 -34.43
N ALA A 257 14.31 5.37 -35.54
CA ALA A 257 15.09 5.28 -36.78
C ALA A 257 14.51 6.16 -37.91
N LYS A 258 13.46 6.94 -37.64
CA LYS A 258 12.73 7.75 -38.63
C LYS A 258 12.08 8.98 -37.97
N PRO A 259 11.81 10.06 -38.73
CA PRO A 259 10.96 11.15 -38.30
C PRO A 259 9.55 10.68 -37.93
N THR A 260 8.87 11.39 -37.03
CA THR A 260 7.54 11.00 -36.48
C THR A 260 6.46 10.80 -37.56
N HIS A 261 6.59 11.47 -38.70
CA HIS A 261 5.67 11.37 -39.84
C HIS A 261 5.91 10.13 -40.74
N ALA A 262 7.02 9.40 -40.57
CA ALA A 262 7.45 8.33 -41.47
C ALA A 262 7.38 6.93 -40.80
N GLN A 263 6.29 6.19 -41.04
CA GLN A 263 5.97 4.95 -40.31
C GLN A 263 6.03 3.68 -41.19
N SER A 264 6.38 2.53 -40.60
CA SER A 264 6.34 1.20 -41.22
C SER A 264 5.09 0.41 -40.79
N ALA A 265 4.82 -0.77 -41.39
CA ALA A 265 3.73 -1.64 -40.94
C ALA A 265 3.86 -2.02 -39.45
N ARG A 266 5.02 -2.53 -39.04
CA ARG A 266 5.36 -2.83 -37.63
C ARG A 266 5.25 -1.61 -36.73
N SER A 267 5.72 -0.44 -37.16
CA SER A 267 5.69 0.76 -36.30
C SER A 267 4.28 1.35 -36.17
N LYS A 268 3.43 1.23 -37.21
CA LYS A 268 1.98 1.53 -37.14
C LYS A 268 1.26 0.63 -36.16
N GLN A 269 1.48 -0.69 -36.24
CA GLN A 269 0.90 -1.65 -35.31
C GLN A 269 1.36 -1.38 -33.86
N SER A 270 2.65 -1.10 -33.66
CA SER A 270 3.20 -0.72 -32.36
C SER A 270 2.57 0.56 -31.79
N LEU A 271 2.37 1.59 -32.61
CA LEU A 271 1.73 2.84 -32.19
C LEU A 271 0.24 2.65 -31.86
N ALA A 272 -0.47 1.83 -32.65
CA ALA A 272 -1.87 1.50 -32.38
C ALA A 272 -2.03 0.77 -31.03
N MET A 273 -1.15 -0.20 -30.74
CA MET A 273 -1.16 -0.93 -29.45
C MET A 273 -0.75 -0.06 -28.25
N ALA A 274 0.11 0.95 -28.45
CA ALA A 274 0.56 1.87 -27.40
C ALA A 274 -0.38 3.06 -27.15
N GLY A 275 -1.37 3.30 -28.03
CA GLY A 275 -2.25 4.47 -27.95
C GLY A 275 -1.69 5.76 -28.55
N GLY A 276 -0.65 5.66 -29.40
CA GLY A 276 0.03 6.79 -30.05
C GLY A 276 1.41 7.12 -29.45
N PHE A 277 1.92 8.31 -29.79
CA PHE A 277 3.13 8.88 -29.16
C PHE A 277 2.75 9.77 -27.98
N THR A 278 3.51 9.75 -26.89
CA THR A 278 3.48 10.83 -25.89
C THR A 278 4.19 12.09 -26.41
N GLU A 279 3.99 13.22 -25.74
CA GLU A 279 4.73 14.46 -26.00
C GLU A 279 6.25 14.27 -25.77
N ALA A 280 6.63 13.44 -24.80
CA ALA A 280 8.01 13.06 -24.54
C ALA A 280 8.60 12.26 -25.72
N ASP A 281 7.87 11.27 -26.25
CA ASP A 281 8.33 10.49 -27.41
C ASP A 281 8.56 11.35 -28.65
N GLN A 282 7.62 12.26 -28.96
CA GLN A 282 7.75 13.19 -30.08
C GLN A 282 8.96 14.10 -29.90
N THR A 283 9.19 14.59 -28.68
CA THR A 283 10.37 15.40 -28.34
C THR A 283 11.66 14.60 -28.49
N ILE A 284 11.71 13.37 -27.97
CA ILE A 284 12.89 12.50 -28.03
C ILE A 284 13.24 12.15 -29.47
N ILE A 285 12.25 11.76 -30.29
CA ILE A 285 12.46 11.44 -31.71
C ILE A 285 12.95 12.67 -32.48
N LYS A 286 12.38 13.86 -32.22
CA LYS A 286 12.86 15.12 -32.82
C LYS A 286 14.29 15.48 -32.38
N ARG A 287 14.67 15.22 -31.14
CA ARG A 287 16.06 15.41 -30.66
C ARG A 287 17.04 14.40 -31.28
N VAL A 288 16.59 13.19 -31.58
CA VAL A 288 17.36 12.20 -32.37
C VAL A 288 17.52 12.66 -33.83
N GLU A 289 16.48 13.27 -34.41
CA GLU A 289 16.48 13.84 -35.78
C GLU A 289 17.46 15.03 -35.88
N GLU A 290 17.33 16.03 -35.00
CA GLU A 290 18.23 17.20 -34.91
C GLU A 290 19.70 16.80 -34.73
N LEU A 291 19.96 15.76 -33.91
CA LEU A 291 21.32 15.28 -33.65
C LEU A 291 21.88 14.41 -34.80
N ALA A 292 21.01 13.67 -35.50
CA ALA A 292 21.36 12.91 -36.69
C ALA A 292 21.83 13.84 -37.81
N GLU A 293 21.04 14.88 -38.12
CA GLU A 293 21.40 15.93 -39.07
C GLU A 293 22.73 16.61 -38.70
N LYS A 294 22.85 17.08 -37.44
CA LYS A 294 24.04 17.79 -36.94
C LYS A 294 25.34 16.97 -37.07
N LYS A 295 25.28 15.64 -36.97
CA LYS A 295 26.45 14.75 -37.03
C LYS A 295 26.66 14.11 -38.41
N GLY A 296 25.71 14.26 -39.34
CA GLY A 296 25.71 13.54 -40.62
C GLY A 296 25.52 12.03 -40.45
N TRP A 297 24.70 11.63 -39.47
CA TRP A 297 24.44 10.23 -39.09
C TRP A 297 22.99 9.86 -39.41
N ASN A 298 22.68 8.57 -39.51
CA ASN A 298 21.30 8.10 -39.52
C ASN A 298 20.72 8.11 -38.10
N MET A 299 19.41 8.37 -37.96
CA MET A 299 18.73 8.35 -36.64
C MET A 299 18.91 7.01 -35.90
N SER A 300 18.90 5.91 -36.66
CA SER A 300 19.26 4.56 -36.21
C SER A 300 20.62 4.51 -35.51
N GLN A 301 21.63 5.17 -36.08
CA GLN A 301 22.99 5.20 -35.54
C GLN A 301 23.10 6.07 -34.28
N VAL A 302 22.37 7.19 -34.21
CA VAL A 302 22.29 8.01 -32.98
C VAL A 302 21.73 7.19 -31.81
N ALA A 303 20.59 6.53 -32.01
CA ALA A 303 19.95 5.71 -30.97
C ALA A 303 20.80 4.48 -30.56
N LEU A 304 21.47 3.83 -31.51
CA LEU A 304 22.37 2.70 -31.24
C LEU A 304 23.70 3.12 -30.60
N ALA A 305 24.25 4.29 -30.95
CA ALA A 305 25.42 4.85 -30.29
C ALA A 305 25.11 5.23 -28.84
N TRP A 306 23.93 5.81 -28.57
CA TRP A 306 23.45 6.11 -27.22
C TRP A 306 23.34 4.84 -26.37
N ILE A 307 22.63 3.81 -26.83
CA ILE A 307 22.40 2.60 -26.03
C ILE A 307 23.71 1.80 -25.79
N ARG A 308 24.65 1.83 -26.74
CA ARG A 308 26.00 1.29 -26.56
C ARG A 308 26.82 2.12 -25.55
N GLY A 309 26.66 3.43 -25.53
CA GLY A 309 27.25 4.34 -24.53
C GLY A 309 26.82 4.02 -23.09
N LYS A 310 25.61 3.49 -22.91
CA LYS A 310 25.10 3.00 -21.60
C LYS A 310 25.72 1.68 -21.14
N GLY A 311 26.62 1.06 -21.92
CA GLY A 311 27.27 -0.22 -21.61
C GLY A 311 26.49 -1.46 -22.04
N CYS A 312 25.45 -1.28 -22.86
CA CYS A 312 24.60 -2.37 -23.36
C CYS A 312 25.08 -2.90 -24.73
N VAL A 313 24.76 -4.16 -25.02
CA VAL A 313 24.98 -4.78 -26.33
C VAL A 313 23.62 -5.01 -27.01
N PRO A 314 23.13 -4.05 -27.82
CA PRO A 314 21.74 -4.06 -28.27
C PRO A 314 21.42 -5.22 -29.23
N ILE A 315 20.23 -5.78 -29.08
CA ILE A 315 19.64 -6.75 -30.01
C ILE A 315 18.83 -5.98 -31.07
N VAL A 316 19.35 -5.96 -32.29
CA VAL A 316 18.81 -5.15 -33.40
C VAL A 316 18.09 -6.05 -34.39
N GLY A 317 16.80 -5.79 -34.58
CA GLY A 317 16.00 -6.43 -35.63
C GLY A 317 16.29 -5.81 -36.99
N LEU A 318 16.78 -6.61 -37.94
CA LEU A 318 17.24 -6.16 -39.26
C LEU A 318 16.52 -6.93 -40.37
N THR A 319 16.12 -6.21 -41.44
CA THR A 319 15.35 -6.76 -42.58
C THR A 319 15.86 -6.24 -43.93
N SER A 320 17.09 -5.71 -43.98
CA SER A 320 17.81 -5.37 -45.21
C SER A 320 19.31 -5.30 -44.93
N GLY A 321 20.15 -5.56 -45.94
CA GLY A 321 21.61 -5.46 -45.82
C GLY A 321 22.09 -4.04 -45.49
N GLU A 322 21.47 -3.02 -46.10
CA GLU A 322 21.74 -1.60 -45.85
C GLU A 322 21.59 -1.23 -44.36
N ARG A 323 20.47 -1.62 -43.72
CA ARG A 323 20.26 -1.37 -42.28
C ARG A 323 21.25 -2.13 -41.39
N MET A 324 21.83 -3.20 -41.91
CA MET A 324 22.85 -3.98 -41.22
C MET A 324 24.22 -3.32 -41.30
N ASP A 325 24.58 -2.75 -42.45
CA ASP A 325 25.78 -1.91 -42.57
C ASP A 325 25.69 -0.68 -41.67
N ASP A 326 24.52 -0.02 -41.64
CA ASP A 326 24.17 1.06 -40.71
C ASP A 326 24.46 0.68 -39.25
N ALA A 327 23.96 -0.48 -38.81
CA ALA A 327 24.08 -0.96 -37.44
C ALA A 327 25.50 -1.46 -37.10
N CYS A 328 26.26 -1.91 -38.10
CA CYS A 328 27.68 -2.27 -37.94
C CYS A 328 28.58 -1.04 -37.77
N ALA A 329 28.30 0.05 -38.50
CA ALA A 329 29.08 1.30 -38.44
C ALA A 329 29.13 1.91 -37.02
N VAL A 330 28.11 1.67 -36.20
CA VAL A 330 27.96 2.18 -34.83
C VAL A 330 29.16 1.88 -33.91
N ARG A 331 29.96 0.85 -34.19
CA ARG A 331 31.16 0.55 -33.39
C ARG A 331 32.15 1.73 -33.33
N ASP A 332 32.28 2.47 -34.42
CA ASP A 332 33.22 3.58 -34.56
C ASP A 332 32.61 4.92 -34.08
N MET A 333 31.36 4.90 -33.60
CA MET A 333 30.52 6.07 -33.32
C MET A 333 30.31 6.27 -31.81
N ARG A 334 30.41 7.52 -31.33
CA ARG A 334 30.22 7.92 -29.92
C ARG A 334 29.55 9.29 -29.81
N LEU A 335 28.61 9.43 -28.87
CA LEU A 335 28.05 10.73 -28.47
C LEU A 335 28.91 11.37 -27.37
N THR A 336 28.85 12.69 -27.23
CA THR A 336 29.41 13.38 -26.04
C THR A 336 28.46 13.29 -24.84
N ASP A 337 28.94 13.68 -23.65
CA ASP A 337 28.11 13.72 -22.44
C ASP A 337 26.99 14.79 -22.56
N GLU A 338 27.24 15.90 -23.25
CA GLU A 338 26.24 16.94 -23.54
C GLU A 338 25.20 16.45 -24.54
N GLU A 339 25.61 15.76 -25.60
CA GLU A 339 24.70 15.16 -26.59
C GLU A 339 23.83 14.07 -25.95
N THR A 340 24.45 13.23 -25.11
CA THR A 340 23.76 12.20 -24.32
C THR A 340 22.75 12.83 -23.36
N LYS A 341 23.16 13.86 -22.60
CA LYS A 341 22.26 14.61 -21.71
C LYS A 341 21.11 15.29 -22.47
N TYR A 342 21.37 15.84 -23.65
CA TYR A 342 20.35 16.47 -24.49
C TYR A 342 19.32 15.46 -25.02
N LEU A 343 19.71 14.24 -25.39
CA LEU A 343 18.75 13.18 -25.71
C LEU A 343 17.94 12.71 -24.49
N GLU A 344 18.50 12.84 -23.29
CA GLU A 344 17.92 12.31 -22.04
C GLU A 344 17.14 13.31 -21.18
N GLU A 345 17.25 14.60 -21.46
CA GLU A 345 16.58 15.69 -20.75
C GLU A 345 15.04 15.66 -20.82
N PRO A 346 14.38 15.19 -21.91
CA PRO A 346 12.93 14.96 -21.92
C PRO A 346 12.54 13.83 -20.96
N ARG A 347 12.41 14.16 -19.68
CA ARG A 347 12.10 13.21 -18.62
C ARG A 347 10.71 12.61 -18.82
N PHE A 348 10.58 11.32 -18.58
CA PHE A 348 9.30 10.65 -18.43
C PHE A 348 8.54 11.24 -17.23
N LYS A 349 7.59 12.14 -17.51
CA LYS A 349 6.29 12.00 -16.85
C LYS A 349 5.67 10.73 -17.42
N VAL A 350 5.45 9.72 -16.59
CA VAL A 350 4.78 8.49 -17.02
C VAL A 350 3.30 8.81 -17.23
N ALA A 351 2.96 9.28 -18.43
CA ALA A 351 1.58 9.45 -18.84
C ALA A 351 0.93 8.06 -18.88
N GLY A 352 -0.09 7.83 -18.05
CA GLY A 352 -0.77 6.55 -17.94
C GLY A 352 -1.53 6.15 -19.21
N LYS A 353 -0.83 5.55 -20.17
CA LYS A 353 -1.29 4.90 -21.41
C LYS A 353 -0.08 4.19 -22.08
N ALA A 354 -0.17 2.96 -22.59
CA ALA A 354 -1.14 1.91 -22.31
C ALA A 354 -0.49 0.53 -22.58
N LEU A 355 -0.81 -0.45 -21.73
CA LEU A 355 -0.91 -1.85 -22.14
C LEU A 355 -2.40 -2.21 -22.04
N GLY A 356 -2.94 -2.83 -23.09
CA GLY A 356 -4.35 -2.71 -23.43
C GLY A 356 -5.34 -3.29 -22.41
N LEU A 357 -6.26 -2.44 -21.96
CA LEU A 357 -7.59 -2.80 -21.45
C LEU A 357 -8.64 -1.92 -22.16
N PRO A 358 -9.92 -2.35 -22.26
CA PRO A 358 -10.97 -1.56 -22.92
C PRO A 358 -11.16 -0.18 -22.26
N GLY A 359 -11.47 0.84 -23.07
CA GLY A 359 -11.35 2.23 -22.63
C GLY A 359 -12.65 2.92 -22.27
N GLU A 360 -12.74 3.46 -21.05
CA GLU A 360 -13.69 4.53 -20.71
C GLU A 360 -13.11 5.51 -19.67
N LEU A 361 -12.13 6.34 -20.07
CA LEU A 361 -11.44 7.28 -19.16
C LEU A 361 -11.13 8.66 -19.79
N THR A 362 -12.11 9.24 -20.49
CA THR A 362 -11.97 10.53 -21.21
C THR A 362 -12.79 11.68 -20.61
N LYS A 363 -13.18 11.57 -19.33
CA LYS A 363 -13.92 12.62 -18.58
C LYS A 363 -13.42 12.76 -17.14
N ARG A 364 -12.36 13.56 -16.93
CA ARG A 364 -11.97 14.19 -15.64
C ARG A 364 -10.78 15.15 -15.84
N ARG A 365 -11.05 16.32 -16.46
CA ARG A 365 -10.18 17.51 -16.44
C ARG A 365 -10.98 18.67 -15.83
N GLN A 366 -10.97 18.76 -14.50
CA GLN A 366 -11.65 19.83 -13.74
C GLN A 366 -10.81 20.38 -12.56
N ALA A 367 -9.75 19.69 -12.12
CA ALA A 367 -8.91 20.15 -11.02
C ALA A 367 -8.06 21.40 -11.38
N ALA A 368 -7.65 21.55 -12.64
CA ALA A 368 -6.88 22.72 -13.08
C ALA A 368 -7.70 24.02 -13.00
N THR A 369 -8.99 23.95 -13.36
CA THR A 369 -9.89 25.11 -13.43
C THR A 369 -10.22 25.70 -12.06
N MET A 370 -10.04 24.95 -10.96
CA MET A 370 -10.43 25.41 -9.62
C MET A 370 -9.41 26.39 -9.02
N LEU A 371 -8.11 26.19 -9.29
CA LEU A 371 -7.06 27.16 -8.94
C LEU A 371 -7.12 28.41 -9.82
N GLU A 372 -7.61 28.29 -11.07
CA GLU A 372 -7.88 29.45 -11.92
C GLU A 372 -9.11 30.23 -11.41
N LEU A 373 -10.22 29.55 -11.05
CA LEU A 373 -11.39 30.20 -10.43
C LEU A 373 -11.05 30.96 -9.14
N ILE A 374 -10.27 30.35 -8.24
CA ILE A 374 -9.84 31.00 -6.99
C ILE A 374 -9.03 32.27 -7.31
N ARG A 375 -8.18 32.23 -8.34
CA ARG A 375 -7.37 33.36 -8.78
C ARG A 375 -8.19 34.47 -9.44
N ASP A 376 -9.21 34.13 -10.21
CA ASP A 376 -10.13 35.09 -10.83
C ASP A 376 -11.06 35.75 -9.81
N VAL A 377 -11.46 35.04 -8.74
CA VAL A 377 -12.23 35.61 -7.62
C VAL A 377 -11.36 36.53 -6.74
N LEU A 378 -10.12 36.14 -6.43
CA LEU A 378 -9.20 36.97 -5.64
C LEU A 378 -8.73 38.24 -6.37
N LEU A 379 -8.89 38.34 -7.69
CA LEU A 379 -8.52 39.53 -8.49
C LEU A 379 -9.53 40.69 -8.39
N VAL A 380 -10.58 40.58 -7.57
CA VAL A 380 -11.59 41.64 -7.34
C VAL A 380 -11.23 42.56 -6.17
N CYS A 381 -10.34 42.14 -5.25
CA CYS A 381 -10.14 42.77 -3.95
C CYS A 381 -8.65 43.03 -3.60
N ASP A 382 -7.93 43.82 -4.42
CA ASP A 382 -6.64 44.42 -4.00
C ASP A 382 -6.36 45.77 -4.71
N GLU A 383 -6.86 46.86 -4.11
CA GLU A 383 -6.22 48.18 -4.20
C GLU A 383 -6.39 48.93 -2.86
N SER A 384 -5.50 48.72 -1.88
CA SER A 384 -4.78 49.82 -1.21
C SER A 384 -3.86 49.38 -0.05
N SER A 385 -2.97 50.31 0.32
CA SER A 385 -2.26 50.40 1.62
C SER A 385 -1.04 49.49 1.80
N SER A 386 0.05 50.08 2.29
CA SER A 386 1.34 49.43 2.49
C SER A 386 2.12 50.09 3.64
N HIS A 387 3.05 49.33 4.25
CA HIS A 387 4.08 49.70 5.26
C HIS A 387 3.79 49.32 6.73
N ALA A 388 4.90 49.21 7.48
CA ALA A 388 5.02 49.11 8.95
C ALA A 388 4.72 47.71 9.57
N PHE A 389 5.38 47.25 10.64
CA PHE A 389 6.65 47.70 11.28
C PHE A 389 7.39 46.50 11.94
N LEU A 390 8.40 46.77 12.79
CA LEU A 390 9.30 45.77 13.40
C LEU A 390 9.33 45.85 14.95
N VAL A 391 9.43 44.68 15.62
CA VAL A 391 9.83 44.43 17.03
C VAL A 391 8.89 44.85 18.19
N ILE A 392 8.52 43.90 19.08
CA ILE A 392 8.80 43.85 20.55
C ILE A 392 8.04 42.70 21.26
N ILE A 393 8.60 42.22 22.38
CA ILE A 393 8.09 41.11 23.24
C ILE A 393 7.26 41.68 24.42
N HIS A 394 6.07 41.11 24.71
CA HIS A 394 5.62 40.88 26.11
C HIS A 394 4.49 39.83 26.24
N GLU A 395 4.10 39.53 27.48
CA GLU A 395 3.31 38.35 27.93
C GLU A 395 1.80 38.58 28.13
N GLY A 396 1.01 37.48 28.00
CA GLY A 396 -0.34 37.32 28.59
C GLY A 396 -1.51 37.37 27.60
N VAL A 397 -2.65 36.69 27.81
CA VAL A 397 -3.12 35.84 28.94
C VAL A 397 -4.04 34.71 28.42
N MET A 398 -3.92 33.48 28.94
CA MET A 398 -4.91 32.39 28.73
C MET A 398 -5.89 32.24 29.92
N PRO A 399 -7.19 32.00 29.70
CA PRO A 399 -8.16 31.73 30.75
C PRO A 399 -8.28 30.23 31.11
N PHE A 400 -7.41 29.73 32.00
CA PHE A 400 -7.52 28.39 32.62
C PHE A 400 -7.41 28.49 34.17
N PRO A 401 -7.77 27.45 34.97
CA PRO A 401 -8.39 27.66 36.28
C PRO A 401 -7.43 28.12 37.40
N SER A 402 -7.37 29.43 37.59
CA SER A 402 -6.79 30.20 38.71
C SER A 402 -5.53 29.60 39.35
N HIS A 403 -4.39 30.25 39.17
CA HIS A 403 -3.21 29.98 40.00
C HIS A 403 -3.48 30.35 41.47
N GLY A 404 -2.60 29.89 42.37
CA GLY A 404 -2.74 30.10 43.82
C GLY A 404 -2.69 28.84 44.68
N CYS A 405 -2.34 29.06 45.95
CA CYS A 405 -2.00 28.01 46.92
C CYS A 405 -3.19 27.13 47.31
N ARG A 406 -2.92 25.87 47.68
CA ARG A 406 -3.94 24.87 48.03
C ARG A 406 -4.80 25.31 49.23
N THR A 407 -4.22 26.00 50.21
CA THR A 407 -4.95 26.56 51.37
C THR A 407 -6.01 27.59 50.96
N CYS A 408 -5.70 28.49 50.03
CA CYS A 408 -6.68 29.47 49.51
C CYS A 408 -7.75 28.80 48.63
N LYS A 409 -7.36 27.86 47.76
CA LYS A 409 -8.29 27.10 46.90
C LYS A 409 -9.32 26.31 47.72
N ARG A 410 -8.88 25.56 48.75
CA ARG A 410 -9.79 24.85 49.68
C ARG A 410 -10.77 25.79 50.39
N ARG A 411 -10.32 26.99 50.76
CA ARG A 411 -11.14 28.04 51.39
C ARG A 411 -12.00 28.85 50.41
N ARG A 412 -11.94 28.57 49.10
CA ARG A 412 -12.62 29.30 48.01
C ARG A 412 -12.39 30.82 48.03
N VAL A 413 -11.19 31.25 48.40
CA VAL A 413 -10.77 32.67 48.36
C VAL A 413 -9.67 32.87 47.32
N LYS A 414 -9.75 33.96 46.53
CA LYS A 414 -8.72 34.28 45.54
C LYS A 414 -7.37 34.47 46.24
N CYS A 415 -6.36 33.71 45.79
CA CYS A 415 -4.99 33.82 46.29
C CYS A 415 -4.35 35.12 45.81
N ASP A 416 -3.44 35.69 46.61
CA ASP A 416 -2.60 36.83 46.21
C ASP A 416 -1.17 36.42 45.84
N GLU A 417 -0.90 35.10 45.77
CA GLU A 417 0.25 34.41 45.16
C GLU A 417 1.67 34.80 45.63
N THR A 418 1.79 35.77 46.55
CA THR A 418 3.05 36.20 47.15
C THR A 418 3.79 35.04 47.83
N ARG A 419 5.04 34.81 47.42
CA ARG A 419 5.94 33.80 47.96
C ARG A 419 6.75 34.36 49.15
N PRO A 420 7.19 33.54 50.12
CA PRO A 420 6.94 32.10 50.27
C PRO A 420 5.57 31.77 50.92
N ILE A 421 4.84 32.76 51.44
CA ILE A 421 3.55 32.58 52.14
C ILE A 421 2.62 33.72 51.70
N CYS A 422 1.50 33.40 51.04
CA CYS A 422 0.60 34.44 50.53
C CYS A 422 -0.08 35.24 51.65
N ASN A 423 -0.35 36.53 51.44
CA ASN A 423 -0.89 37.39 52.50
C ASN A 423 -2.28 36.94 52.96
N ARG A 424 -3.07 36.25 52.11
CA ARG A 424 -4.37 35.66 52.49
C ARG A 424 -4.27 34.47 53.45
N CYS A 425 -3.16 33.73 53.43
CA CYS A 425 -2.85 32.72 54.45
C CYS A 425 -2.22 33.36 55.69
N ARG A 426 -1.27 34.29 55.48
CA ARG A 426 -0.57 35.02 56.55
C ARG A 426 -1.54 35.79 57.47
N LYS A 427 -2.47 36.57 56.91
CA LYS A 427 -3.50 37.31 57.68
C LYS A 427 -4.54 36.40 58.35
N ALA A 428 -4.65 35.14 57.95
CA ALA A 428 -5.50 34.15 58.59
C ALA A 428 -4.74 33.30 59.63
N ASN A 429 -3.43 33.53 59.80
CA ASN A 429 -2.51 32.72 60.61
C ASN A 429 -2.57 31.21 60.27
N LEU A 430 -2.63 30.89 58.97
CA LEU A 430 -2.70 29.52 58.45
C LEU A 430 -1.47 29.17 57.59
N THR A 431 -1.06 27.91 57.64
CA THR A 431 -0.03 27.34 56.77
C THR A 431 -0.40 27.48 55.30
N CYS A 432 0.55 27.95 54.48
CA CYS A 432 0.36 28.15 53.05
C CYS A 432 0.91 26.93 52.28
N ASP A 433 0.04 25.96 51.99
CA ASP A 433 0.38 24.80 51.17
C ASP A 433 0.68 25.30 49.74
N ASN A 434 1.94 25.20 49.31
CA ASN A 434 2.45 25.73 48.04
C ASN A 434 1.60 25.38 46.81
N VAL A 435 1.74 26.20 45.76
CA VAL A 435 1.16 25.91 44.43
C VAL A 435 1.76 24.60 43.91
N GLU A 436 0.94 23.78 43.27
CA GLU A 436 1.40 22.59 42.56
C GLU A 436 2.06 22.98 41.25
N ASP A 437 3.36 22.69 41.13
CA ASP A 437 3.96 22.48 39.81
C ASP A 437 3.36 21.18 39.23
N GLY A 438 3.06 21.19 37.93
CA GLY A 438 2.11 20.25 37.31
C GLY A 438 2.55 18.79 37.30
N ASN A 439 1.99 17.98 38.21
CA ASN A 439 2.11 16.52 38.21
C ASN A 439 0.84 15.86 37.65
N PHE A 440 1.02 14.96 36.67
CA PHE A 440 -0.05 14.17 36.10
C PHE A 440 -0.54 13.09 37.09
N ILE A 441 -1.86 12.89 37.16
CA ILE A 441 -2.48 11.88 38.04
C ILE A 441 -3.05 10.75 37.17
N PHE A 442 -2.46 9.55 37.27
CA PHE A 442 -3.12 8.32 36.84
C PHE A 442 -4.30 8.02 37.76
N LEU A 443 -5.49 7.80 37.19
CA LEU A 443 -6.68 7.38 37.94
C LEU A 443 -6.73 5.85 38.05
N ASN A 444 -6.73 5.35 39.29
CA ASN A 444 -6.87 3.93 39.60
C ASN A 444 -8.36 3.59 39.82
N GLU A 445 -9.03 3.02 38.81
CA GLU A 445 -10.49 2.77 38.85
C GLU A 445 -10.93 1.52 39.64
N ASN A 446 -10.03 0.89 40.41
CA ASN A 446 -10.34 -0.34 41.15
C ASN A 446 -11.41 -0.19 42.26
N GLU A 447 -11.81 1.03 42.65
CA GLU A 447 -12.81 1.24 43.71
C GLU A 447 -14.18 0.57 43.45
N PHE A 448 -14.57 0.36 42.19
CA PHE A 448 -15.86 -0.24 41.85
C PHE A 448 -15.89 -1.78 41.88
N VAL A 449 -14.74 -2.44 41.75
CA VAL A 449 -14.66 -3.92 41.67
C VAL A 449 -14.72 -4.58 43.05
N VAL A 450 -14.32 -3.86 44.12
CA VAL A 450 -14.24 -4.40 45.50
C VAL A 450 -15.54 -4.23 46.31
N GLY A 451 -16.66 -3.92 45.66
CA GLY A 451 -18.01 -4.02 46.23
C GLY A 451 -18.36 -3.08 47.40
N ARG A 452 -17.60 -2.01 47.64
CA ARG A 452 -17.70 -1.17 48.86
C ARG A 452 -18.25 0.26 48.66
N ARG A 453 -19.28 0.46 47.83
CA ARG A 453 -20.29 1.56 47.99
C ARG A 453 -21.48 1.42 47.03
N LYS A 454 -22.67 1.88 47.46
CA LYS A 454 -23.84 2.05 46.58
C LYS A 454 -23.82 3.43 45.90
N ARG A 455 -24.30 3.47 44.66
CA ARG A 455 -24.37 4.64 43.76
C ARG A 455 -25.16 5.82 44.37
N PRO A 456 -24.64 7.05 44.38
CA PRO A 456 -25.44 8.25 44.66
C PRO A 456 -26.56 8.44 43.62
N ARG A 457 -27.73 8.92 44.05
CA ARG A 457 -28.80 9.36 43.14
C ARG A 457 -28.58 10.82 42.73
N GLY A 458 -28.97 11.18 41.51
CA GLY A 458 -28.89 12.54 40.99
C GLY A 458 -29.96 13.48 41.58
N PRO A 459 -29.90 14.78 41.24
CA PRO A 459 -30.78 15.80 41.84
C PRO A 459 -32.23 15.73 41.32
N ASN A 460 -33.16 15.72 42.28
CA ASN A 460 -34.53 16.22 42.27
C ASN A 460 -35.42 16.02 41.01
N VAL A 461 -36.43 15.16 41.17
CA VAL A 461 -37.80 15.44 40.72
C VAL A 461 -38.68 15.58 41.97
N SER A 462 -39.69 16.45 41.94
CA SER A 462 -40.41 16.94 43.12
C SER A 462 -41.60 16.09 43.58
N ALA A 463 -41.91 16.22 44.88
CA ALA A 463 -43.25 16.27 45.51
C ALA A 463 -43.70 15.13 46.46
N ARG A 464 -44.46 15.57 47.50
CA ARG A 464 -45.36 14.84 48.42
C ARG A 464 -44.75 13.94 49.53
N ILE A 465 -44.40 14.61 50.64
CA ILE A 465 -45.05 14.51 51.98
C ILE A 465 -45.59 13.13 52.43
N GLY A 466 -45.14 12.69 53.61
CA GLY A 466 -45.75 11.67 54.47
C GLY A 466 -44.83 10.46 54.74
N SER A 467 -44.59 9.92 55.94
CA SER A 467 -44.72 10.27 57.38
C SER A 467 -44.91 8.93 58.13
N HIS A 468 -44.09 8.63 59.15
CA HIS A 468 -44.22 7.44 60.05
C HIS A 468 -43.97 6.05 59.37
N THR A 469 -43.55 4.95 60.02
CA THR A 469 -42.94 4.68 61.35
C THR A 469 -42.13 3.35 61.30
N GLU A 470 -41.59 2.91 62.45
CA GLU A 470 -40.76 1.70 62.68
C GLU A 470 -41.51 0.34 62.47
N GLY A 471 -40.76 -0.77 62.42
CA GLY A 471 -41.30 -2.15 62.45
C GLY A 471 -40.26 -3.27 62.27
N ASP A 472 -40.28 -4.29 63.13
CA ASP A 472 -39.35 -5.45 63.18
C ASP A 472 -39.89 -6.75 62.52
N GLY A 473 -38.98 -7.73 62.27
CA GLY A 473 -39.31 -9.13 61.93
C GLY A 473 -38.25 -9.78 60.99
N GLN A 474 -37.49 -10.82 61.36
CA GLN A 474 -37.84 -12.24 61.59
C GLN A 474 -38.32 -13.01 60.32
N SER A 475 -37.90 -14.26 60.04
CA SER A 475 -36.91 -15.15 60.67
C SER A 475 -36.43 -16.33 59.76
N SER A 476 -35.49 -17.11 60.30
CA SER A 476 -34.91 -18.42 59.94
C SER A 476 -35.47 -19.35 58.83
N SER A 477 -34.51 -20.03 58.17
CA SER A 477 -34.52 -21.27 57.37
C SER A 477 -34.57 -22.57 58.23
N PRO A 478 -34.26 -23.80 57.73
CA PRO A 478 -34.78 -24.58 56.57
C PRO A 478 -35.11 -26.07 56.93
N THR A 479 -35.60 -26.89 55.98
CA THR A 479 -35.43 -28.37 55.98
C THR A 479 -35.55 -29.00 54.59
N THR A 480 -35.14 -30.27 54.45
CA THR A 480 -35.10 -31.09 53.22
C THR A 480 -36.26 -32.10 53.13
N ASP A 481 -36.51 -32.67 51.92
CA ASP A 481 -36.48 -34.14 51.65
C ASP A 481 -37.15 -34.53 50.30
N SER A 482 -37.09 -35.82 49.95
CA SER A 482 -37.64 -36.50 48.74
C SER A 482 -37.78 -38.01 49.08
N PRO A 483 -38.18 -38.96 48.19
CA PRO A 483 -38.88 -38.90 46.89
C PRO A 483 -40.12 -39.86 46.80
N SER A 484 -40.82 -39.96 45.65
CA SER A 484 -41.63 -41.14 45.25
C SER A 484 -42.01 -41.11 43.73
N ALA A 485 -42.47 -42.24 43.15
CA ALA A 485 -42.71 -42.40 41.69
C ALA A 485 -43.70 -43.52 41.27
N SER A 486 -44.36 -43.36 40.11
CA SER A 486 -45.12 -44.36 39.28
C SER A 486 -45.49 -43.69 37.93
N SER A 487 -45.19 -44.21 36.72
CA SER A 487 -45.75 -45.35 35.94
C SER A 487 -47.21 -45.08 35.45
N GLU A 488 -47.69 -45.30 34.21
CA GLU A 488 -47.46 -46.21 33.04
C GLU A 488 -48.00 -45.53 31.72
N THR A 489 -48.07 -45.98 30.43
CA THR A 489 -47.58 -47.02 29.44
C THR A 489 -48.13 -46.60 28.02
N THR A 490 -47.91 -47.12 26.79
CA THR A 490 -46.90 -47.98 26.07
C THR A 490 -47.05 -47.90 24.52
N GLY A 491 -45.98 -47.57 23.76
CA GLY A 491 -45.65 -48.10 22.40
C GLY A 491 -46.49 -47.73 21.15
N PRO A 492 -46.13 -48.22 19.93
CA PRO A 492 -44.95 -49.04 19.57
C PRO A 492 -44.13 -48.64 18.30
N ALA A 493 -42.80 -48.86 18.38
CA ALA A 493 -41.84 -49.40 17.38
C ALA A 493 -41.76 -48.95 15.88
N LEU A 494 -40.53 -48.63 15.45
CA LEU A 494 -39.80 -49.38 14.39
C LEU A 494 -38.26 -49.23 14.56
N GLN A 495 -37.43 -49.99 13.83
CA GLN A 495 -36.06 -50.38 14.26
C GLN A 495 -34.90 -50.13 13.26
N ARG A 496 -33.66 -50.24 13.81
CA ARG A 496 -32.33 -50.61 13.21
C ARG A 496 -31.35 -49.42 13.05
N ARG A 497 -30.03 -49.56 13.31
CA ARG A 497 -29.19 -50.68 13.84
C ARG A 497 -27.87 -50.11 14.42
N HIS A 498 -27.32 -50.71 15.49
CA HIS A 498 -25.92 -50.48 15.90
C HIS A 498 -24.95 -51.38 15.11
N PRO A 499 -23.67 -50.97 15.04
CA PRO A 499 -22.55 -51.90 15.28
C PRO A 499 -21.52 -51.36 16.28
N GLU A 500 -20.99 -52.24 17.12
CA GLU A 500 -19.86 -52.03 18.05
C GLU A 500 -19.26 -53.42 18.40
N PRO A 501 -18.05 -53.54 18.99
CA PRO A 501 -16.92 -52.60 19.02
C PRO A 501 -15.56 -53.25 18.64
N ARG A 502 -14.50 -52.44 18.47
CA ARG A 502 -13.14 -52.59 19.09
C ARG A 502 -12.03 -51.91 18.29
N SER A 503 -11.45 -50.86 18.86
CA SER A 503 -10.00 -50.73 19.07
C SER A 503 -9.74 -49.64 20.14
N SER A 504 -8.50 -49.51 20.61
CA SER A 504 -8.13 -48.70 21.78
C SER A 504 -7.49 -47.36 21.40
N VAL A 505 -7.33 -46.46 22.39
CA VAL A 505 -6.77 -45.09 22.30
C VAL A 505 -7.74 -44.10 21.64
N SER A 506 -8.12 -42.96 22.22
CA SER A 506 -7.43 -42.13 23.22
C SER A 506 -8.36 -41.58 24.32
N GLN A 507 -7.79 -41.18 25.46
CA GLN A 507 -8.39 -40.09 26.25
C GLN A 507 -8.15 -38.77 25.51
N THR A 508 -9.21 -37.99 25.26
CA THR A 508 -9.08 -36.65 24.68
C THR A 508 -8.61 -35.69 25.76
N LEU A 509 -7.35 -35.28 25.70
CA LEU A 509 -6.85 -34.14 26.47
C LEU A 509 -7.49 -32.86 25.90
N GLU A 510 -8.43 -32.27 26.63
CA GLU A 510 -9.01 -30.98 26.25
C GLU A 510 -7.95 -29.88 26.35
N THR A 511 -7.68 -29.19 25.24
CA THR A 511 -6.71 -28.09 25.18
C THR A 511 -7.07 -26.99 26.20
N PRO A 512 -6.17 -26.55 27.09
CA PRO A 512 -6.44 -25.51 28.07
C PRO A 512 -7.00 -24.22 27.45
N ILE A 513 -7.94 -23.57 28.16
CA ILE A 513 -8.62 -22.35 27.65
C ILE A 513 -7.64 -21.20 27.32
N ALA A 514 -6.49 -21.13 27.98
CA ALA A 514 -5.43 -20.17 27.68
C ALA A 514 -4.73 -20.45 26.34
N GLU A 515 -4.48 -21.72 26.01
CA GLU A 515 -3.93 -22.12 24.72
C GLU A 515 -4.96 -21.94 23.58
N GLN A 516 -6.24 -22.26 23.83
CA GLN A 516 -7.32 -21.97 22.87
C GLN A 516 -7.41 -20.46 22.57
N ALA A 517 -7.34 -19.62 23.60
CA ALA A 517 -7.37 -18.17 23.46
C ALA A 517 -6.13 -17.63 22.71
N LEU A 518 -4.93 -18.09 23.07
CA LEU A 518 -3.68 -17.67 22.43
C LEU A 518 -3.60 -18.10 20.96
N ASN A 519 -4.09 -19.30 20.61
CA ASN A 519 -4.16 -19.81 19.24
C ASN A 519 -5.20 -19.04 18.41
N TYR A 520 -6.36 -18.74 18.99
CA TYR A 520 -7.36 -17.86 18.36
C TYR A 520 -6.78 -16.46 18.09
N TYR A 521 -6.09 -15.87 19.06
CA TYR A 521 -5.46 -14.56 18.90
C TYR A 521 -4.40 -14.58 17.80
N PHE A 522 -3.50 -15.57 17.81
CA PHE A 522 -2.47 -15.74 16.78
C PHE A 522 -3.06 -15.78 15.36
N ARG A 523 -4.02 -16.68 15.11
CA ARG A 523 -4.61 -16.89 13.77
C ARG A 523 -5.41 -15.70 13.22
N ASN A 524 -6.03 -14.91 14.09
CA ASN A 524 -6.93 -13.83 13.67
C ASN A 524 -6.28 -12.43 13.71
N TYR A 525 -5.32 -12.20 14.61
CA TYR A 525 -4.75 -10.88 14.91
C TYR A 525 -3.25 -10.76 14.64
N LEU A 526 -2.51 -11.86 14.51
CA LEU A 526 -1.04 -11.85 14.31
C LEU A 526 -0.60 -12.47 12.98
N GLU A 527 -1.35 -13.45 12.45
CA GLU A 527 -1.08 -14.09 11.16
C GLU A 527 -1.48 -13.17 9.99
N MET A 528 -0.59 -12.22 9.67
CA MET A 528 -0.72 -11.30 8.54
C MET A 528 -0.39 -11.96 7.19
N GLU A 529 -0.93 -11.41 6.11
CA GLU A 529 -0.58 -11.77 4.73
C GLU A 529 0.86 -11.39 4.39
N HIS A 530 1.45 -12.10 3.42
CA HIS A 530 2.76 -11.75 2.86
C HIS A 530 2.64 -10.54 1.92
N LEU A 531 3.72 -9.75 1.80
CA LEU A 531 3.82 -8.61 0.87
C LEU A 531 2.81 -7.47 1.13
N LEU A 532 2.48 -7.19 2.39
CA LEU A 532 1.83 -5.93 2.78
C LEU A 532 2.79 -4.73 2.57
N PRO A 533 2.31 -3.58 2.06
CA PRO A 533 3.09 -2.33 2.03
C PRO A 533 3.53 -1.87 3.42
N ASP A 534 4.69 -1.22 3.54
CA ASP A 534 5.24 -0.75 4.83
C ASP A 534 4.28 0.17 5.61
N ILE A 535 3.47 0.97 4.90
CA ILE A 535 2.45 1.80 5.53
C ILE A 535 1.31 0.98 6.16
N ALA A 536 1.01 -0.23 5.66
CA ALA A 536 -0.05 -1.09 6.16
C ALA A 536 0.35 -1.88 7.43
N ASP A 537 1.65 -2.03 7.72
CA ASP A 537 2.18 -2.75 8.89
C ASP A 537 1.64 -2.21 10.24
N SER A 538 1.67 -3.07 11.26
CA SER A 538 1.21 -2.78 12.62
C SER A 538 2.22 -3.25 13.68
N HIS A 539 2.24 -2.58 14.84
CA HIS A 539 3.10 -2.96 15.98
C HIS A 539 2.87 -4.40 16.46
N LEU A 540 1.71 -5.00 16.14
CA LEU A 540 1.41 -6.42 16.37
C LEU A 540 2.43 -7.38 15.74
N LYS A 541 3.18 -6.94 14.71
CA LYS A 541 4.31 -7.66 14.11
C LYS A 541 5.42 -8.05 15.10
N TYR A 542 5.50 -7.37 16.25
CA TYR A 542 6.45 -7.65 17.34
C TYR A 542 5.90 -8.59 18.43
N VAL A 543 4.65 -9.04 18.31
CA VAL A 543 3.99 -9.88 19.30
C VAL A 543 4.31 -11.36 19.06
N ALA A 544 5.38 -11.84 19.70
CA ALA A 544 5.80 -13.24 19.63
C ALA A 544 5.09 -14.10 20.70
N THR A 545 4.07 -14.87 20.30
CA THR A 545 3.31 -15.76 21.20
C THR A 545 4.12 -16.89 21.83
N SER A 546 5.31 -17.20 21.28
CA SER A 546 6.28 -18.09 21.92
C SER A 546 6.75 -17.59 23.29
N ARG A 547 6.79 -16.26 23.50
CA ARG A 547 7.22 -15.67 24.79
C ARG A 547 6.26 -15.98 25.93
N CYS A 548 4.98 -16.24 25.64
CA CYS A 548 4.01 -16.71 26.62
C CYS A 548 4.39 -18.05 27.26
N PHE A 549 5.27 -18.84 26.63
CA PHE A 549 5.78 -20.11 27.16
C PHE A 549 7.19 -20.01 27.74
N THR A 550 8.05 -19.11 27.23
CA THR A 550 9.41 -18.92 27.76
C THR A 550 9.46 -17.95 28.95
N GLU A 551 8.55 -16.99 29.02
CA GLU A 551 8.52 -15.90 30.00
C GLU A 551 7.07 -15.63 30.50
N PRO A 552 6.34 -16.64 31.04
CA PRO A 552 4.87 -16.59 31.21
C PRO A 552 4.32 -15.46 32.10
N ASP A 553 5.12 -14.92 33.02
CA ASP A 553 4.76 -13.79 33.89
C ASP A 553 5.47 -12.46 33.51
N SER A 554 6.07 -12.37 32.32
CA SER A 554 6.62 -11.10 31.77
C SER A 554 5.51 -10.09 31.48
N ILE A 555 5.86 -8.79 31.49
CA ILE A 555 4.94 -7.68 31.17
C ILE A 555 4.22 -7.94 29.84
N LEU A 556 4.98 -8.29 28.80
CA LEU A 556 4.46 -8.57 27.47
C LEU A 556 3.60 -9.84 27.45
N SER A 557 4.03 -10.96 28.04
CA SER A 557 3.23 -12.20 28.00
C SER A 557 1.90 -12.10 28.74
N LEU A 558 1.86 -11.33 29.84
CA LEU A 558 0.62 -11.04 30.56
C LEU A 558 -0.33 -10.18 29.71
N ALA A 559 0.19 -9.17 29.00
CA ALA A 559 -0.60 -8.34 28.08
C ALA A 559 -1.12 -9.15 26.88
N ILE A 560 -0.29 -10.03 26.29
CA ILE A 560 -0.71 -10.95 25.22
C ILE A 560 -1.83 -11.87 25.69
N PHE A 561 -1.68 -12.51 26.85
CA PHE A 561 -2.74 -13.36 27.41
C PHE A 561 -4.01 -12.58 27.73
N ALA A 562 -3.92 -11.32 28.18
CA ALA A 562 -5.08 -10.48 28.43
C ALA A 562 -5.91 -10.25 27.15
N VAL A 563 -5.28 -9.75 26.08
CA VAL A 563 -5.93 -9.51 24.78
C VAL A 563 -6.45 -10.81 24.16
N SER A 564 -5.65 -11.89 24.25
CA SER A 564 -6.05 -13.21 23.76
C SER A 564 -7.33 -13.70 24.44
N HIS A 565 -7.41 -13.55 25.76
CA HIS A 565 -8.58 -13.95 26.54
C HIS A 565 -9.79 -13.03 26.36
N ALA A 566 -9.59 -11.74 26.08
CA ALA A 566 -10.65 -10.79 25.77
C ALA A 566 -11.31 -11.09 24.42
N THR A 567 -10.51 -11.15 23.35
CA THR A 567 -10.96 -11.43 21.98
C THR A 567 -11.61 -12.81 21.87
N PHE A 568 -10.94 -13.89 22.33
CA PHE A 568 -11.54 -15.23 22.39
C PHE A 568 -12.78 -15.27 23.29
N GLY A 569 -12.75 -14.56 24.41
CA GLY A 569 -13.87 -14.47 25.36
C GLY A 569 -15.13 -13.85 24.75
N ARG A 570 -15.00 -12.81 23.92
CA ARG A 570 -16.10 -12.23 23.14
C ARG A 570 -16.54 -13.17 22.02
N ALA A 571 -15.61 -13.59 21.16
CA ALA A 571 -15.89 -14.43 19.99
C ALA A 571 -16.55 -15.77 20.34
N ARG A 572 -16.25 -16.35 21.52
CA ARG A 572 -16.86 -17.59 22.03
C ARG A 572 -17.90 -17.38 23.14
N ARG A 573 -18.20 -16.14 23.53
CA ARG A 573 -19.06 -15.78 24.68
C ARG A 573 -18.65 -16.47 25.99
N SER A 574 -17.35 -16.68 26.19
CA SER A 574 -16.79 -17.39 27.34
C SER A 574 -16.47 -16.44 28.51
N HIS A 575 -17.37 -16.38 29.49
CA HIS A 575 -17.16 -15.62 30.72
C HIS A 575 -15.91 -16.08 31.50
N ALA A 576 -15.56 -17.37 31.46
CA ALA A 576 -14.34 -17.89 32.06
C ALA A 576 -13.07 -17.31 31.41
N SER A 577 -13.07 -17.17 30.07
CA SER A 577 -11.98 -16.50 29.35
C SER A 577 -11.92 -15.02 29.72
N LEU A 578 -13.05 -14.30 29.71
CA LEU A 578 -13.07 -12.87 30.06
C LEU A 578 -12.55 -12.61 31.49
N ALA A 579 -12.92 -13.46 32.46
CA ALA A 579 -12.42 -13.38 33.83
C ALA A 579 -10.90 -13.67 33.92
N ALA A 580 -10.40 -14.64 33.17
CA ALA A 580 -8.97 -14.92 33.07
C ALA A 580 -8.21 -13.74 32.45
N GLY A 581 -8.70 -13.17 31.36
CA GLY A 581 -8.14 -11.99 30.70
C GLY A 581 -8.03 -10.79 31.62
N CYS A 582 -9.08 -10.51 32.40
CA CYS A 582 -9.08 -9.45 33.41
C CYS A 582 -7.97 -9.65 34.46
N LYS A 583 -7.79 -10.88 34.96
CA LYS A 583 -6.72 -11.20 35.92
C LYS A 583 -5.31 -10.99 35.33
N GLN A 584 -5.11 -11.28 34.05
CA GLN A 584 -3.82 -11.05 33.37
C GLN A 584 -3.61 -9.57 33.05
N TYR A 585 -4.66 -8.84 32.65
CA TYR A 585 -4.66 -7.38 32.46
C TYR A 585 -4.23 -6.65 33.74
N SER A 586 -4.83 -6.98 34.90
CA SER A 586 -4.48 -6.33 36.17
C SER A 586 -3.01 -6.53 36.54
N LYS A 587 -2.47 -7.75 36.37
CA LYS A 587 -1.03 -8.04 36.56
C LYS A 587 -0.14 -7.28 35.56
N ALA A 588 -0.53 -7.24 34.29
CA ALA A 588 0.21 -6.55 33.24
C ALA A 588 0.28 -5.05 33.52
N LEU A 589 -0.86 -4.42 33.85
CA LEU A 589 -0.95 -3.01 34.24
C LEU A 589 -0.09 -2.69 35.48
N GLU A 590 -0.15 -3.53 36.52
CA GLU A 590 0.68 -3.37 37.73
C GLU A 590 2.18 -3.38 37.39
N LYS A 591 2.64 -4.38 36.61
CA LYS A 591 4.05 -4.47 36.22
C LYS A 591 4.49 -3.39 35.22
N THR A 592 3.61 -2.97 34.30
CA THR A 592 3.87 -1.82 33.41
C THR A 592 4.04 -0.54 34.23
N ASN A 593 3.14 -0.26 35.18
CA ASN A 593 3.23 0.89 36.07
C ASN A 593 4.46 0.85 36.99
N LEU A 594 4.96 -0.33 37.35
CA LEU A 594 6.22 -0.49 38.07
C LEU A 594 7.44 -0.21 37.16
N ALA A 595 7.44 -0.73 35.93
CA ALA A 595 8.51 -0.46 34.96
C ALA A 595 8.63 1.02 34.60
N LEU A 596 7.49 1.72 34.46
CA LEU A 596 7.43 3.16 34.17
C LEU A 596 8.02 4.04 35.28
N GLN A 597 8.23 3.53 36.51
CA GLN A 597 8.87 4.28 37.60
C GLN A 597 10.40 4.37 37.44
N ASN A 598 11.01 3.55 36.59
CA ASN A 598 12.44 3.60 36.29
C ASN A 598 12.66 3.95 34.80
N PRO A 599 13.28 5.09 34.45
CA PRO A 599 13.53 5.48 33.06
C PRO A 599 14.25 4.42 32.20
N SER A 600 15.09 3.56 32.78
CA SER A 600 15.76 2.50 32.02
C SER A 600 14.83 1.35 31.64
N HIS A 601 13.74 1.11 32.39
CA HIS A 601 12.74 0.10 32.06
C HIS A 601 11.55 0.69 31.31
N ALA A 602 11.20 1.95 31.58
CA ALA A 602 10.21 2.70 30.81
C ALA A 602 10.53 2.72 29.30
N THR A 603 11.81 2.63 28.93
CA THR A 603 12.28 2.60 27.55
C THR A 603 12.32 1.20 26.90
N ASP A 604 12.01 0.11 27.61
CA ASP A 604 12.02 -1.25 27.06
C ASP A 604 10.95 -1.47 25.97
N ASN A 605 11.28 -2.24 24.92
CA ASN A 605 10.34 -2.57 23.84
C ASN A 605 9.07 -3.27 24.36
N ASP A 606 9.24 -4.16 25.33
CA ASP A 606 8.17 -4.94 25.93
C ASP A 606 7.19 -4.07 26.72
N VAL A 607 7.65 -2.96 27.29
CA VAL A 607 6.80 -2.00 28.02
C VAL A 607 5.97 -1.18 27.03
N LEU A 608 6.59 -0.63 25.98
CA LEU A 608 5.86 0.12 24.94
C LEU A 608 4.82 -0.77 24.24
N LEU A 609 5.19 -2.01 23.89
CA LEU A 609 4.28 -2.96 23.23
C LEU A 609 3.15 -3.41 24.17
N ALA A 610 3.42 -3.61 25.47
CA ALA A 610 2.39 -3.92 26.45
C ALA A 610 1.41 -2.76 26.65
N ILE A 611 1.83 -1.49 26.65
CA ILE A 611 0.91 -0.35 26.72
C ILE A 611 -0.07 -0.35 25.54
N MET A 612 0.41 -0.61 24.32
CA MET A 612 -0.49 -0.73 23.15
C MET A 612 -1.46 -1.90 23.27
N LEU A 613 -1.01 -3.06 23.79
CA LEU A 613 -1.87 -4.21 24.05
C LEU A 613 -2.87 -4.00 25.20
N LEU A 614 -2.52 -3.21 26.23
CA LEU A 614 -3.44 -2.83 27.30
C LEU A 614 -4.56 -1.92 26.77
N SER A 615 -4.22 -0.97 25.88
CA SER A 615 -5.21 -0.16 25.15
C SER A 615 -6.17 -1.04 24.35
N PHE A 616 -5.64 -2.02 23.62
CA PHE A 616 -6.46 -2.95 22.83
C PHE A 616 -7.34 -3.83 23.72
N TYR A 617 -6.83 -4.33 24.85
CA TYR A 617 -7.63 -5.07 25.82
C TYR A 617 -8.83 -4.24 26.32
N GLU A 618 -8.63 -2.96 26.66
CA GLU A 618 -9.71 -2.07 27.12
C GLU A 618 -10.77 -1.85 26.04
N ASN A 619 -10.35 -1.54 24.81
CA ASN A 619 -11.25 -1.47 23.66
C ASN A 619 -12.07 -2.76 23.52
N SER A 620 -11.42 -3.92 23.62
CA SER A 620 -12.11 -5.21 23.55
C SER A 620 -13.08 -5.43 24.69
N VAL A 621 -12.75 -5.19 25.95
CA VAL A 621 -13.69 -5.53 27.05
C VAL A 621 -14.83 -4.52 27.26
N THR A 622 -14.88 -3.42 26.50
CA THR A 622 -15.95 -2.44 26.64
C THR A 622 -17.30 -2.98 26.10
N ASP A 623 -18.28 -3.21 26.99
CA ASP A 623 -19.60 -3.78 26.69
C ASP A 623 -20.49 -2.82 25.86
N ARG A 624 -21.14 -3.34 24.82
CA ARG A 624 -22.10 -2.66 23.93
C ARG A 624 -23.35 -2.12 24.65
N ARG A 625 -23.69 -2.63 25.85
CA ARG A 625 -24.98 -2.36 26.52
C ARG A 625 -25.01 -1.13 27.43
N SER A 626 -23.86 -0.54 27.79
CA SER A 626 -23.81 0.64 28.66
C SER A 626 -24.09 1.93 27.88
N SER A 627 -25.37 2.22 27.63
CA SER A 627 -25.80 3.41 26.86
C SER A 627 -25.37 4.74 27.52
N PRO A 628 -24.57 5.60 26.85
CA PRO A 628 -24.24 6.93 27.35
C PRO A 628 -25.47 7.85 27.28
N ALA A 629 -25.78 8.54 28.36
CA ALA A 629 -26.97 9.40 28.44
C ALA A 629 -26.81 10.79 27.79
N SER A 630 -25.62 11.16 27.32
CA SER A 630 -25.34 12.46 26.70
C SER A 630 -24.04 12.46 25.87
N SER A 631 -23.89 13.44 24.98
CA SER A 631 -22.66 13.70 24.21
C SER A 631 -21.42 13.82 25.11
N HIS A 632 -21.55 14.56 26.22
CA HIS A 632 -20.46 14.80 27.17
C HIS A 632 -19.96 13.49 27.82
N ALA A 633 -20.82 12.49 27.99
CA ALA A 633 -20.44 11.17 28.48
C ALA A 633 -19.67 10.34 27.44
N ILE A 634 -19.87 10.58 26.14
CA ILE A 634 -19.09 9.96 25.06
C ILE A 634 -17.68 10.56 25.04
N GLN A 635 -17.56 11.89 25.07
CA GLN A 635 -16.27 12.58 25.12
C GLN A 635 -15.45 12.18 26.37
N ALA A 636 -16.08 12.11 27.54
CA ALA A 636 -15.43 11.74 28.81
C ALA A 636 -15.10 10.23 28.94
N TRP A 637 -15.54 9.40 28.00
CA TRP A 637 -15.18 7.98 27.89
C TRP A 637 -14.15 7.74 26.78
N ALA A 638 -14.25 8.44 25.64
CA ALA A 638 -13.22 8.42 24.61
C ALA A 638 -11.86 8.89 25.17
N SER A 639 -11.85 9.93 26.02
CA SER A 639 -10.64 10.38 26.72
C SER A 639 -10.02 9.34 27.65
N ARG A 640 -10.79 8.36 28.14
CA ARG A 640 -10.28 7.23 28.93
C ARG A 640 -9.68 6.15 28.03
N SER A 641 -10.37 5.78 26.96
CA SER A 641 -9.91 4.77 25.98
C SER A 641 -8.59 5.15 25.29
N PHE A 642 -8.23 6.43 25.26
CA PHE A 642 -6.95 6.91 24.72
C PHE A 642 -5.84 7.12 25.78
N ALA A 643 -6.07 6.81 27.06
CA ALA A 643 -5.07 7.05 28.12
C ALA A 643 -3.76 6.26 27.89
N HIS A 644 -3.85 5.04 27.35
CA HIS A 644 -2.67 4.26 26.97
C HIS A 644 -1.94 4.83 25.75
N HIS A 645 -2.65 5.46 24.80
CA HIS A 645 -2.00 6.17 23.69
C HIS A 645 -1.23 7.40 24.20
N ASP A 646 -1.78 8.15 25.16
CA ASP A 646 -1.09 9.28 25.77
C ASP A 646 0.12 8.83 26.61
N GLY A 647 0.02 7.69 27.29
CA GLY A 647 1.15 7.03 27.95
C GLY A 647 2.24 6.54 26.99
N ALA A 648 1.85 5.89 25.89
CA ALA A 648 2.76 5.45 24.83
C ALA A 648 3.46 6.63 24.13
N LEU A 649 2.78 7.77 23.97
CA LEU A 649 3.37 9.02 23.47
C LEU A 649 4.47 9.54 24.41
N ALA A 650 4.26 9.51 25.72
CA ALA A 650 5.28 9.87 26.70
C ALA A 650 6.48 8.89 26.69
N VAL A 651 6.24 7.59 26.58
CA VAL A 651 7.29 6.56 26.48
C VAL A 651 8.10 6.71 25.18
N LEU A 652 7.44 6.94 24.04
CA LEU A 652 8.09 7.15 22.75
C LEU A 652 9.01 8.38 22.77
N ARG A 653 8.57 9.47 23.44
CA ARG A 653 9.39 10.67 23.67
C ARG A 653 10.65 10.36 24.49
N LEU A 654 10.53 9.56 25.55
CA LEU A 654 11.66 9.15 26.40
C LEU A 654 12.63 8.23 25.63
N ARG A 655 12.11 7.32 24.80
CA ARG A 655 12.92 6.46 23.92
C ARG A 655 13.72 7.26 22.90
N ARG A 656 13.13 8.31 22.30
CA ARG A 656 13.85 9.25 21.40
C ARG A 656 15.00 9.99 22.07
N GLN A 657 14.95 10.20 23.39
CA GLN A 657 16.04 10.83 24.16
C GLN A 657 17.20 9.87 24.50
N THR A 658 17.06 8.56 24.22
CA THR A 658 18.06 7.54 24.55
C THR A 658 19.06 7.37 23.41
N GLN A 659 20.34 7.67 23.66
CA GLN A 659 21.40 7.74 22.63
C GLN A 659 21.72 6.42 21.91
N HIS A 660 21.31 5.27 22.45
CA HIS A 660 21.69 3.93 21.95
C HIS A 660 20.45 3.06 21.72
N ARG A 661 19.68 3.35 20.65
CA ARG A 661 18.53 2.52 20.21
C ARG A 661 19.00 1.38 19.29
N THR A 662 18.38 0.20 19.40
CA THR A 662 18.62 -0.92 18.49
C THR A 662 17.77 -0.81 17.22
N GLY A 663 18.17 -1.43 16.11
CA GLY A 663 17.39 -1.40 14.86
C GLY A 663 15.95 -1.95 15.02
N ALA A 664 15.76 -2.94 15.89
CA ALA A 664 14.42 -3.45 16.23
C ALA A 664 13.59 -2.44 17.05
N ALA A 665 14.22 -1.63 17.91
CA ALA A 665 13.54 -0.56 18.64
C ALA A 665 13.08 0.57 17.71
N HIS A 666 13.89 0.97 16.72
CA HIS A 666 13.52 1.97 15.72
C HIS A 666 12.27 1.57 14.91
N VAL A 667 12.19 0.32 14.44
CA VAL A 667 11.03 -0.14 13.66
C VAL A 667 9.77 -0.27 14.54
N LEU A 668 9.90 -0.62 15.83
CA LEU A 668 8.78 -0.54 16.76
C LEU A 668 8.33 0.92 17.00
N ASP A 669 9.27 1.84 17.19
CA ASP A 669 9.00 3.29 17.35
C ASP A 669 8.18 3.82 16.16
N LYS A 670 8.55 3.45 14.93
CA LYS A 670 7.85 3.76 13.67
C LYS A 670 6.38 3.32 13.67
N LEU A 671 6.14 2.04 13.99
CA LEU A 671 4.80 1.45 13.93
C LEU A 671 3.89 1.95 15.06
N VAL A 672 4.46 2.37 16.19
CA VAL A 672 3.73 3.05 17.26
C VAL A 672 3.44 4.52 16.89
N ARG A 673 4.44 5.29 16.40
CA ARG A 673 4.25 6.67 15.89
C ARG A 673 3.03 6.76 14.97
N ARG A 674 2.96 5.89 13.94
CA ARG A 674 1.86 5.83 12.98
C ARG A 674 0.47 5.64 13.61
N GLN A 675 0.34 4.87 14.70
CA GLN A 675 -0.94 4.73 15.41
C GLN A 675 -1.25 5.93 16.31
N LEU A 676 -0.23 6.52 16.96
CA LEU A 676 -0.41 7.69 17.81
C LEU A 676 -0.86 8.92 16.99
N MET A 677 -0.26 9.15 15.81
CA MET A 677 -0.70 10.23 14.90
C MET A 677 -2.15 10.05 14.46
N ARG A 678 -2.55 8.83 14.06
CA ARG A 678 -3.94 8.50 13.74
C ARG A 678 -4.91 8.73 14.89
N SER A 679 -4.47 8.49 16.14
CA SER A 679 -5.25 8.77 17.34
C SER A 679 -5.35 10.28 17.63
N LEU A 680 -4.28 11.05 17.44
CA LEU A 680 -4.29 12.51 17.62
C LEU A 680 -5.18 13.22 16.59
N LEU A 681 -5.14 12.79 15.32
CA LEU A 681 -6.02 13.27 14.24
C LEU A 681 -7.49 12.97 14.56
N LEU A 682 -7.81 11.74 14.98
CA LEU A 682 -9.14 11.30 15.42
C LEU A 682 -9.68 12.09 16.63
N ARG A 683 -8.82 12.76 17.41
CA ARG A 683 -9.18 13.58 18.58
C ARG A 683 -9.11 15.10 18.30
N SER A 684 -8.65 15.50 17.11
CA SER A 684 -8.20 16.86 16.77
C SER A 684 -7.36 17.49 17.90
N LEU A 685 -6.25 16.83 18.23
CA LEU A 685 -5.27 17.27 19.22
C LEU A 685 -3.98 17.76 18.55
N PRO A 686 -3.23 18.68 19.19
CA PRO A 686 -1.97 19.16 18.64
C PRO A 686 -0.98 18.01 18.46
N LEU A 687 -0.37 17.93 17.28
CA LEU A 687 0.72 17.02 17.02
C LEU A 687 2.01 17.58 17.66
N PRO A 688 2.77 16.81 18.46
CA PRO A 688 4.04 17.29 18.99
C PRO A 688 5.12 17.34 17.89
N SER A 689 5.89 18.43 17.83
CA SER A 689 6.91 18.63 16.77
C SER A 689 7.99 17.56 16.69
N TRP A 690 8.31 16.88 17.79
CA TRP A 690 9.24 15.74 17.81
C TRP A 690 8.67 14.45 17.20
N LEU A 691 7.38 14.44 16.82
CA LEU A 691 6.68 13.35 16.13
C LEU A 691 6.43 13.68 14.64
N GLU A 692 6.69 14.91 14.19
CA GLU A 692 6.42 15.35 12.81
C GLU A 692 7.29 14.62 11.79
N ASP A 693 8.62 14.73 11.87
CA ASP A 693 9.51 14.09 10.91
C ASP A 693 9.49 12.56 11.02
N GLY A 694 8.94 11.88 10.02
CA GLY A 694 8.91 10.42 9.91
C GLY A 694 10.27 9.81 9.54
N PHE A 695 11.17 10.57 8.92
CA PHE A 695 12.49 10.10 8.52
C PHE A 695 13.35 9.73 9.74
N GLU A 696 13.24 10.46 10.85
CA GLU A 696 13.85 10.10 12.14
C GLU A 696 13.42 8.72 12.70
N TYR A 697 12.26 8.22 12.26
CA TYR A 697 11.69 6.93 12.65
C TYR A 697 11.97 5.83 11.61
N GLY A 698 12.68 6.13 10.51
CA GLY A 698 12.99 5.18 9.45
C GLY A 698 11.84 4.95 8.46
N GLU A 699 11.05 6.00 8.18
CA GLU A 699 10.08 6.05 7.10
C GLU A 699 10.74 6.60 5.82
N TYR A 700 10.33 6.11 4.65
CA TYR A 700 10.88 6.53 3.35
C TYR A 700 9.91 6.25 2.18
N GLY A 701 10.11 6.97 1.07
CA GLY A 701 9.30 6.87 -0.16
C GLY A 701 7.82 7.24 0.03
N PHE A 702 6.95 6.73 -0.84
CA PHE A 702 5.51 7.01 -0.84
C PHE A 702 4.81 6.75 0.50
N ALA A 703 5.38 5.93 1.39
CA ALA A 703 4.88 5.72 2.75
C ALA A 703 5.15 6.94 3.64
N LEU A 704 6.37 7.48 3.62
CA LEU A 704 6.71 8.74 4.30
C LEU A 704 5.90 9.90 3.73
N GLU A 705 5.74 9.98 2.40
CA GLU A 705 4.98 11.05 1.75
C GLU A 705 3.52 11.11 2.25
N LEU A 706 2.83 9.97 2.37
CA LEU A 706 1.47 9.95 2.92
C LEU A 706 1.43 10.15 4.45
N ASP A 707 2.44 9.70 5.20
CA ASP A 707 2.55 9.98 6.63
C ASP A 707 2.85 11.47 6.91
N THR A 708 3.57 12.17 6.02
CA THR A 708 3.73 13.63 6.03
C THR A 708 2.40 14.33 5.72
N CYS A 709 1.66 13.89 4.69
CA CYS A 709 0.30 14.41 4.49
C CYS A 709 -0.58 14.20 5.75
N LEU A 710 -0.44 13.08 6.46
CA LEU A 710 -1.16 12.84 7.72
C LEU A 710 -0.73 13.79 8.85
N VAL A 711 0.55 14.15 8.94
CA VAL A 711 1.05 15.22 9.85
C VAL A 711 0.30 16.52 9.58
N ASP A 712 0.23 16.95 8.33
CA ASP A 712 -0.34 18.26 8.00
C ASP A 712 -1.88 18.26 8.07
N VAL A 713 -2.56 17.15 7.75
CA VAL A 713 -4.00 17.00 8.04
C VAL A 713 -4.27 17.08 9.55
N ALA A 714 -3.40 16.52 10.39
CA ALA A 714 -3.54 16.64 11.84
C ALA A 714 -3.32 18.08 12.34
N LYS A 715 -2.39 18.84 11.73
CA LYS A 715 -2.20 20.27 12.00
C LYS A 715 -3.44 21.08 11.60
N ILE A 716 -3.92 20.96 10.36
CA ILE A 716 -5.10 21.67 9.85
C ILE A 716 -6.34 21.34 10.69
N ARG A 717 -6.61 20.07 11.01
CA ARG A 717 -7.75 19.68 11.87
C ARG A 717 -7.62 20.14 13.32
N HIS A 718 -6.42 20.44 13.80
CA HIS A 718 -6.24 21.08 15.10
C HIS A 718 -6.43 22.61 15.01
N ARG A 719 -5.85 23.29 14.02
CA ARG A 719 -6.04 24.73 13.73
C ARG A 719 -7.52 25.05 13.56
N ALA A 720 -8.22 24.30 12.71
CA ALA A 720 -9.65 24.39 12.46
C ALA A 720 -10.49 24.36 13.76
N LYS A 721 -10.21 23.39 14.65
CA LYS A 721 -10.94 23.22 15.90
C LYS A 721 -10.77 24.38 16.88
N THR A 722 -9.63 25.07 16.86
CA THR A 722 -9.43 26.31 17.62
C THR A 722 -10.16 27.47 16.92
N LEU A 723 -9.83 27.71 15.66
CA LEU A 723 -10.39 28.80 14.83
C LEU A 723 -11.93 28.83 14.83
N PHE A 724 -12.58 27.69 14.57
CA PHE A 724 -14.04 27.60 14.53
C PHE A 724 -14.67 27.72 15.92
N ALA A 725 -13.95 27.36 16.98
CA ALA A 725 -14.41 27.59 18.36
C ALA A 725 -14.36 29.07 18.71
N ASP A 726 -13.35 29.81 18.23
CA ASP A 726 -13.24 31.25 18.45
C ASP A 726 -14.37 32.01 17.73
N PHE A 727 -14.67 31.69 16.46
CA PHE A 727 -15.87 32.20 15.77
C PHE A 727 -17.19 31.83 16.49
N ALA A 728 -17.33 30.59 16.95
CA ALA A 728 -18.52 30.14 17.69
C ALA A 728 -18.68 30.82 19.06
N ASN A 729 -17.58 31.27 19.69
CA ASN A 729 -17.64 32.04 20.93
C ASN A 729 -17.97 33.52 20.65
N SER A 730 -17.36 34.13 19.63
CA SER A 730 -17.59 35.54 19.26
C SER A 730 -19.06 35.80 18.89
N SER A 731 -19.64 34.94 18.05
CA SER A 731 -21.04 35.01 17.64
C SER A 731 -22.07 34.80 18.77
N LEU A 732 -21.63 34.34 19.95
CA LEU A 732 -22.47 34.15 21.13
C LEU A 732 -22.43 35.32 22.14
N TYR A 733 -21.60 36.35 21.94
CA TYR A 733 -21.43 37.44 22.93
C TYR A 733 -21.63 38.87 22.42
N GLU A 734 -21.15 39.24 21.23
CA GLU A 734 -21.36 40.59 20.67
C GLU A 734 -21.76 40.56 19.18
N ARG A 735 -23.03 40.89 18.91
CA ARG A 735 -23.57 41.35 17.61
C ARG A 735 -24.17 42.77 17.69
N CYS A 736 -23.74 43.53 18.70
CA CYS A 736 -23.88 44.98 18.76
C CYS A 736 -22.46 45.54 18.89
N ASP A 737 -22.15 46.58 18.11
CA ASP A 737 -20.96 47.42 18.25
C ASP A 737 -19.60 46.69 18.10
N LYS A 738 -19.45 45.91 17.01
CA LYS A 738 -18.14 45.57 16.42
C LYS A 738 -17.72 46.63 15.39
N GLU A 739 -16.43 46.87 15.26
CA GLU A 739 -15.84 47.76 14.25
C GLU A 739 -15.57 46.97 12.97
N GLU A 740 -15.73 47.60 11.78
CA GLU A 740 -15.64 46.94 10.47
C GLU A 740 -14.29 46.18 10.28
N GLU A 741 -13.21 46.70 10.87
CA GLU A 741 -11.87 46.09 10.87
C GLU A 741 -11.82 44.68 11.52
N GLU A 742 -12.67 44.37 12.52
CA GLU A 742 -12.68 43.03 13.16
C GLU A 742 -13.38 41.97 12.29
N GLU A 743 -14.30 42.37 11.41
CA GLU A 743 -14.98 41.43 10.50
C GLU A 743 -14.10 41.14 9.28
N GLU A 744 -13.39 42.15 8.74
CA GLU A 744 -12.37 41.97 7.69
C GLU A 744 -11.19 41.10 8.15
N GLU A 745 -10.65 41.27 9.37
CA GLU A 745 -9.57 40.40 9.88
C GLU A 745 -10.04 38.93 10.04
N GLY A 746 -11.30 38.74 10.46
CA GLY A 746 -11.93 37.42 10.55
C GLY A 746 -12.08 36.72 9.19
N GLU A 747 -12.56 37.44 8.17
CA GLU A 747 -12.69 36.93 6.80
C GLU A 747 -11.32 36.59 6.19
N ALA A 748 -10.33 37.48 6.31
CA ALA A 748 -8.97 37.24 5.83
C ALA A 748 -8.32 35.99 6.46
N LEU A 749 -8.57 35.76 7.76
CA LEU A 749 -8.07 34.57 8.47
C LEU A 749 -8.73 33.26 7.98
N LEU A 750 -10.01 33.32 7.55
CA LEU A 750 -10.70 32.18 6.94
C LEU A 750 -10.20 31.90 5.51
N TYR A 751 -9.98 32.92 4.67
CA TYR A 751 -9.37 32.73 3.35
C TYR A 751 -7.96 32.13 3.44
N SER A 752 -7.12 32.63 4.36
CA SER A 752 -5.79 32.07 4.62
C SER A 752 -5.84 30.60 5.06
N PHE A 753 -6.85 30.22 5.85
CA PHE A 753 -7.07 28.82 6.24
C PHE A 753 -7.57 27.95 5.07
N LEU A 754 -8.45 28.49 4.22
CA LEU A 754 -8.94 27.81 3.02
C LEU A 754 -7.82 27.56 2.00
N GLU A 755 -6.92 28.52 1.78
CA GLU A 755 -5.75 28.35 0.91
C GLU A 755 -4.84 27.22 1.43
N GLU A 756 -4.52 27.19 2.73
CA GLU A 756 -3.74 26.12 3.36
C GLU A 756 -4.40 24.74 3.15
N ALA A 757 -5.72 24.65 3.34
CA ALA A 757 -6.48 23.43 3.21
C ALA A 757 -6.56 22.92 1.75
N TYR A 758 -6.77 23.81 0.77
CA TYR A 758 -6.75 23.44 -0.65
C TYR A 758 -5.33 23.08 -1.13
N ALA A 759 -4.29 23.74 -0.65
CA ALA A 759 -2.89 23.38 -0.94
C ALA A 759 -2.54 21.99 -0.39
N LEU A 760 -3.04 21.63 0.80
CA LEU A 760 -2.89 20.29 1.35
C LEU A 760 -3.68 19.24 0.56
N ASP A 761 -4.90 19.54 0.09
CA ASP A 761 -5.64 18.61 -0.77
C ASP A 761 -4.94 18.40 -2.13
N GLY A 762 -4.35 19.45 -2.71
CA GLY A 762 -3.48 19.36 -3.88
C GLY A 762 -2.22 18.51 -3.65
N THR A 763 -1.65 18.57 -2.43
CA THR A 763 -0.52 17.73 -2.01
C THR A 763 -0.93 16.26 -1.84
N LEU A 764 -2.12 16.01 -1.28
CA LEU A 764 -2.70 14.66 -1.23
C LEU A 764 -2.98 14.12 -2.65
N VAL A 765 -3.46 14.95 -3.59
CA VAL A 765 -3.63 14.54 -4.99
C VAL A 765 -2.28 14.19 -5.63
N SER A 766 -1.25 15.03 -5.46
CA SER A 766 0.07 14.80 -6.06
C SER A 766 0.79 13.57 -5.50
N TRP A 767 0.48 13.12 -4.28
CA TRP A 767 0.93 11.82 -3.78
C TRP A 767 0.52 10.66 -4.68
N THR A 768 -0.67 10.71 -5.30
CA THR A 768 -1.10 9.63 -6.22
C THR A 768 -0.29 9.62 -7.52
N GLU A 769 0.26 10.76 -7.98
CA GLU A 769 1.14 10.84 -9.14
C GLU A 769 2.50 10.15 -8.93
N HIS A 770 2.92 9.99 -7.66
CA HIS A 770 4.17 9.32 -7.28
C HIS A 770 3.99 7.83 -6.96
N LEU A 771 2.75 7.33 -6.93
CA LEU A 771 2.44 5.96 -6.53
C LEU A 771 2.65 4.97 -7.71
N PRO A 772 3.52 3.94 -7.57
CA PRO A 772 3.77 2.94 -8.62
C PRO A 772 2.50 2.22 -9.09
N LEU A 773 2.38 1.95 -10.39
CA LEU A 773 1.17 1.39 -11.02
C LEU A 773 0.76 0.04 -10.43
N GLU A 774 1.72 -0.78 -10.02
CA GLU A 774 1.51 -2.05 -9.33
C GLU A 774 0.81 -1.93 -7.96
N ASN A 775 0.71 -0.71 -7.40
CA ASN A 775 0.00 -0.41 -6.15
C ASN A 775 -1.42 0.13 -6.37
N TRP A 776 -1.84 0.38 -7.62
CA TRP A 776 -3.18 0.90 -7.94
C TRP A 776 -4.25 -0.19 -7.89
N TYR A 777 -5.52 0.23 -7.87
CA TYR A 777 -6.69 -0.63 -7.93
C TYR A 777 -7.34 -0.60 -9.31
N THR A 778 -8.18 -1.59 -9.56
CA THR A 778 -9.07 -1.63 -10.73
C THR A 778 -10.52 -1.55 -10.27
N THR A 779 -11.31 -0.70 -10.92
CA THR A 779 -12.74 -0.55 -10.67
C THR A 779 -13.53 -1.52 -11.55
N HIS A 780 -14.50 -2.22 -10.98
CA HIS A 780 -15.36 -3.18 -11.69
C HIS A 780 -16.83 -2.97 -11.32
N THR A 781 -17.72 -3.33 -12.24
CA THR A 781 -19.18 -3.29 -12.04
C THR A 781 -19.69 -4.70 -11.73
N VAL A 782 -20.54 -4.81 -10.70
CA VAL A 782 -21.18 -6.07 -10.31
C VAL A 782 -22.47 -6.25 -11.11
N LYS A 783 -22.60 -7.38 -11.82
CA LYS A 783 -23.86 -7.75 -12.49
C LYS A 783 -24.86 -8.36 -11.51
N GLU A 784 -26.12 -7.96 -11.65
CA GLU A 784 -27.21 -8.46 -10.81
C GLU A 784 -27.51 -9.93 -11.11
N HIS A 785 -27.48 -10.78 -10.08
CA HIS A 785 -27.88 -12.19 -10.15
C HIS A 785 -29.05 -12.49 -9.19
N GLY A 786 -30.13 -11.72 -9.35
CA GLY A 786 -31.48 -12.06 -8.88
C GLY A 786 -31.73 -12.13 -7.36
N GLN A 787 -30.71 -11.98 -6.52
CA GLN A 787 -30.83 -12.02 -5.07
C GLN A 787 -30.82 -10.62 -4.43
N ALA A 788 -31.93 -10.23 -3.80
CA ALA A 788 -32.07 -8.92 -3.16
C ALA A 788 -31.09 -8.66 -2.00
N GLU A 789 -30.51 -9.71 -1.41
CA GLU A 789 -29.56 -9.58 -0.29
C GLU A 789 -28.18 -9.02 -0.72
N ILE A 790 -27.78 -9.20 -1.98
CA ILE A 790 -26.48 -8.72 -2.51
C ILE A 790 -26.44 -7.18 -2.56
N HIS A 791 -27.55 -6.53 -2.90
CA HIS A 791 -27.67 -5.07 -3.00
C HIS A 791 -27.38 -4.33 -1.67
N ASN A 792 -27.53 -5.00 -0.52
CA ASN A 792 -27.22 -4.41 0.78
C ASN A 792 -25.73 -4.49 1.14
N ARG A 793 -24.91 -5.21 0.35
CA ARG A 793 -23.47 -5.41 0.60
C ARG A 793 -22.55 -4.71 -0.39
N VAL A 794 -23.00 -4.39 -1.61
CA VAL A 794 -22.24 -3.60 -2.60
C VAL A 794 -22.92 -2.26 -2.83
N PHE A 795 -22.20 -1.16 -2.61
CA PHE A 795 -22.71 0.19 -2.83
C PHE A 795 -22.58 0.60 -4.32
N ASN A 796 -23.59 1.26 -4.89
CA ASN A 796 -23.63 1.70 -6.29
C ASN A 796 -23.18 0.63 -7.32
N SER A 797 -23.41 -0.66 -7.02
CA SER A 797 -22.97 -1.83 -7.81
C SER A 797 -21.50 -1.82 -8.24
N THR A 798 -20.62 -1.11 -7.53
CA THR A 798 -19.23 -0.87 -7.91
C THR A 798 -18.28 -1.47 -6.87
N VAL A 799 -17.20 -2.12 -7.32
CA VAL A 799 -16.17 -2.69 -6.44
C VAL A 799 -14.75 -2.41 -6.93
N HIS A 800 -13.85 -2.17 -5.99
CA HIS A 800 -12.42 -1.93 -6.24
C HIS A 800 -11.60 -3.17 -5.90
N ILE A 801 -10.89 -3.72 -6.88
CA ILE A 801 -9.98 -4.86 -6.72
C ILE A 801 -8.54 -4.36 -6.60
N TYR A 802 -7.85 -4.83 -5.57
CA TYR A 802 -6.50 -4.40 -5.19
C TYR A 802 -5.45 -5.52 -5.38
N PRO A 803 -4.15 -5.17 -5.42
CA PRO A 803 -3.06 -6.15 -5.46
C PRO A 803 -2.98 -6.99 -4.18
N THR A 804 -3.22 -6.38 -3.01
CA THR A 804 -3.42 -7.05 -1.72
C THR A 804 -4.35 -6.21 -0.83
N VAL A 805 -4.90 -6.78 0.25
CA VAL A 805 -5.69 -6.03 1.24
C VAL A 805 -4.88 -4.91 1.92
N GLY A 806 -3.55 -5.01 1.96
CA GLY A 806 -2.65 -3.95 2.41
C GLY A 806 -2.70 -2.70 1.54
N HIS A 807 -2.79 -2.87 0.21
CA HIS A 807 -2.98 -1.77 -0.74
C HIS A 807 -4.37 -1.14 -0.58
N ALA A 808 -5.41 -1.95 -0.39
CA ALA A 808 -6.76 -1.45 -0.09
C ALA A 808 -6.78 -0.60 1.20
N GLY A 809 -6.09 -1.07 2.24
CA GLY A 809 -5.88 -0.32 3.49
C GLY A 809 -5.12 1.00 3.30
N MET A 810 -4.13 1.05 2.41
CA MET A 810 -3.40 2.28 2.06
C MET A 810 -4.30 3.28 1.33
N TRP A 811 -4.99 2.87 0.27
CA TRP A 811 -5.89 3.73 -0.50
C TRP A 811 -7.04 4.29 0.35
N ASN A 812 -7.60 3.49 1.25
CA ASN A 812 -8.65 3.94 2.16
C ASN A 812 -8.14 4.94 3.21
N ARG A 813 -6.88 4.85 3.66
CA ARG A 813 -6.28 5.91 4.50
C ARG A 813 -6.11 7.21 3.73
N TYR A 814 -5.62 7.17 2.49
CA TYR A 814 -5.51 8.34 1.62
C TYR A 814 -6.86 9.04 1.42
N ARG A 815 -7.93 8.28 1.08
CA ARG A 815 -9.28 8.84 0.94
C ARG A 815 -9.83 9.41 2.24
N ALA A 816 -9.61 8.74 3.36
CA ALA A 816 -10.00 9.22 4.68
C ALA A 816 -9.27 10.51 5.07
N LEU A 817 -8.01 10.71 4.66
CA LEU A 817 -7.28 11.97 4.84
C LEU A 817 -7.91 13.10 4.02
N ARG A 818 -8.18 12.88 2.73
CA ARG A 818 -8.85 13.89 1.88
C ARG A 818 -10.25 14.24 2.36
N LEU A 819 -11.06 13.24 2.72
CA LEU A 819 -12.37 13.48 3.37
C LEU A 819 -12.23 14.33 4.63
N ALA A 820 -11.19 14.11 5.44
CA ALA A 820 -10.96 14.88 6.66
C ALA A 820 -10.39 16.30 6.42
N VAL A 821 -9.93 16.62 5.20
CA VAL A 821 -9.62 18.00 4.75
C VAL A 821 -10.86 18.67 4.18
N HIS A 822 -11.62 17.96 3.34
CA HIS A 822 -12.87 18.45 2.75
C HIS A 822 -13.92 18.76 3.83
N ASP A 823 -13.97 17.97 4.92
CA ASP A 823 -14.70 18.24 6.16
C ASP A 823 -14.38 19.63 6.76
N THR A 824 -13.08 19.97 6.86
CA THR A 824 -12.65 21.28 7.38
C THR A 824 -12.86 22.43 6.39
N ILE A 825 -12.80 22.17 5.08
CA ILE A 825 -13.11 23.17 4.04
C ILE A 825 -14.60 23.51 4.06
N LEU A 826 -15.50 22.50 4.12
CA LEU A 826 -16.95 22.73 4.23
C LEU A 826 -17.31 23.50 5.50
N GLN A 827 -16.66 23.21 6.63
CA GLN A 827 -16.88 23.93 7.89
C GLN A 827 -16.38 25.38 7.81
N ALA A 828 -15.21 25.65 7.21
CA ALA A 828 -14.71 27.02 7.01
C ALA A 828 -15.59 27.82 6.04
N LEU A 829 -15.97 27.23 4.90
CA LEU A 829 -16.90 27.85 3.94
C LEU A 829 -18.25 28.16 4.61
N SER A 830 -18.81 27.24 5.41
CA SER A 830 -20.07 27.46 6.13
C SER A 830 -20.01 28.49 7.26
N ILE A 831 -18.81 28.92 7.69
CA ILE A 831 -18.64 30.05 8.61
C ILE A 831 -18.52 31.35 7.82
N LEU A 832 -17.75 31.36 6.73
CA LEU A 832 -17.62 32.49 5.80
C LEU A 832 -18.98 32.92 5.21
N ASP A 833 -19.79 31.93 4.81
CA ASP A 833 -21.18 32.08 4.34
C ASP A 833 -22.11 32.72 5.39
N GLY A 834 -21.76 32.63 6.68
CA GLY A 834 -22.48 33.25 7.79
C GLY A 834 -21.93 34.62 8.21
N LEU A 835 -20.89 35.11 7.54
CA LEU A 835 -20.30 36.45 7.72
C LEU A 835 -20.62 37.36 6.53
N VAL A 836 -20.55 36.83 5.30
CA VAL A 836 -20.78 37.58 4.06
C VAL A 836 -22.25 37.50 3.65
N ASP A 837 -22.98 38.62 3.74
CA ASP A 837 -24.44 38.73 3.50
C ASP A 837 -24.82 38.65 1.99
N SER A 838 -24.17 37.76 1.21
CA SER A 838 -24.41 37.62 -0.25
C SER A 838 -24.32 36.16 -0.77
N ASP A 839 -25.48 35.65 -1.20
CA ASP A 839 -25.79 34.28 -1.72
C ASP A 839 -24.99 33.77 -2.95
N SER A 840 -23.76 34.25 -3.26
CA SER A 840 -23.18 34.05 -4.61
C SER A 840 -21.69 33.71 -4.76
N THR A 841 -20.83 33.96 -3.76
CA THR A 841 -19.37 33.75 -3.90
C THR A 841 -18.91 32.37 -3.43
N THR A 842 -19.55 31.84 -2.38
CA THR A 842 -19.24 30.59 -1.70
C THR A 842 -19.87 29.36 -2.36
N GLU A 843 -21.10 29.47 -2.88
CA GLU A 843 -21.91 28.35 -3.38
C GLU A 843 -21.16 27.42 -4.38
N PRO A 844 -20.44 27.92 -5.40
CA PRO A 844 -19.75 27.06 -6.36
C PRO A 844 -18.61 26.24 -5.73
N LEU A 845 -17.93 26.80 -4.72
CA LEU A 845 -16.87 26.11 -3.97
C LEU A 845 -17.47 25.04 -3.05
N VAL A 846 -18.55 25.38 -2.34
CA VAL A 846 -19.29 24.45 -1.48
C VAL A 846 -19.77 23.23 -2.29
N GLU A 847 -20.31 23.45 -3.50
CA GLU A 847 -20.76 22.36 -4.36
C GLU A 847 -19.60 21.51 -4.93
N ALA A 848 -18.50 22.12 -5.37
CA ALA A 848 -17.32 21.39 -5.82
C ALA A 848 -16.73 20.46 -4.73
N VAL A 849 -16.74 20.92 -3.48
CA VAL A 849 -16.27 20.15 -2.31
C VAL A 849 -17.27 19.05 -1.91
N LYS A 850 -18.58 19.30 -1.98
CA LYS A 850 -19.61 18.25 -1.82
C LYS A 850 -19.47 17.14 -2.87
N VAL A 851 -19.36 17.50 -4.16
CA VAL A 851 -19.17 16.55 -5.27
C VAL A 851 -17.89 15.73 -5.09
N THR A 852 -16.80 16.33 -4.59
CA THR A 852 -15.56 15.60 -4.30
C THR A 852 -15.71 14.68 -3.08
N THR A 853 -16.44 15.12 -2.05
CA THR A 853 -16.78 14.34 -0.85
C THR A 853 -17.64 13.12 -1.18
N GLU A 854 -18.63 13.25 -2.07
CA GLU A 854 -19.42 12.13 -2.56
C GLU A 854 -18.56 11.11 -3.33
N HIS A 855 -17.74 11.57 -4.29
CA HIS A 855 -16.84 10.68 -5.04
C HIS A 855 -15.85 9.94 -4.13
N LEU A 856 -15.25 10.62 -3.14
CA LEU A 856 -14.35 9.97 -2.16
C LEU A 856 -15.09 8.96 -1.27
N SER A 857 -16.37 9.21 -0.99
CA SER A 857 -17.24 8.29 -0.23
C SER A 857 -17.60 7.05 -1.05
N ASP A 858 -17.98 7.21 -2.33
CA ASP A 858 -18.20 6.10 -3.27
C ASP A 858 -16.97 5.19 -3.32
N ASP A 859 -15.78 5.79 -3.43
CA ASP A 859 -14.50 5.11 -3.56
C ASP A 859 -14.13 4.29 -2.30
N ILE A 860 -14.47 4.77 -1.09
CA ILE A 860 -14.35 3.97 0.14
C ILE A 860 -15.39 2.85 0.15
N CYS A 861 -16.66 3.14 -0.17
CA CYS A 861 -17.72 2.13 -0.20
C CYS A 861 -17.40 0.96 -1.15
N ALA A 862 -16.96 1.25 -2.38
CA ALA A 862 -16.54 0.26 -3.37
C ALA A 862 -15.32 -0.58 -2.93
N SER A 863 -14.53 -0.11 -1.97
CA SER A 863 -13.36 -0.82 -1.46
C SER A 863 -13.69 -1.85 -0.36
N VAL A 864 -14.82 -1.70 0.32
CA VAL A 864 -15.18 -2.59 1.44
C VAL A 864 -15.44 -4.04 1.00
N PRO A 865 -16.17 -4.34 -0.11
CA PRO A 865 -16.46 -5.72 -0.51
C PRO A 865 -15.20 -6.58 -0.77
N TYR A 866 -14.16 -6.02 -1.40
CA TYR A 866 -12.88 -6.71 -1.57
C TYR A 866 -12.20 -7.00 -0.21
N MET A 867 -12.16 -6.01 0.69
CA MET A 867 -11.52 -6.16 2.00
C MET A 867 -12.28 -7.08 2.96
N LEU A 868 -13.59 -7.30 2.73
CA LEU A 868 -14.40 -8.28 3.45
C LEU A 868 -14.46 -9.66 2.75
N GLY A 869 -13.68 -9.87 1.68
CA GLY A 869 -13.60 -11.15 0.98
C GLY A 869 -14.89 -11.56 0.25
N LEU A 870 -15.70 -10.58 -0.18
CA LEU A 870 -16.94 -10.81 -0.93
C LEU A 870 -16.71 -10.92 -2.46
N VAL A 871 -15.47 -10.69 -2.91
CA VAL A 871 -15.05 -10.70 -4.32
C VAL A 871 -14.07 -11.85 -4.56
N GLU A 872 -14.38 -12.76 -5.48
CA GLU A 872 -13.47 -13.87 -5.83
C GLU A 872 -12.42 -13.43 -6.85
N ALA A 873 -11.16 -13.37 -6.42
CA ALA A 873 -10.01 -13.07 -7.27
C ALA A 873 -9.66 -14.25 -8.20
N GLY A 874 -10.46 -14.44 -9.25
CA GLY A 874 -10.22 -15.46 -10.28
C GLY A 874 -11.24 -15.53 -11.43
N CYS A 875 -12.48 -15.05 -11.22
CA CYS A 875 -13.58 -15.23 -12.18
C CYS A 875 -13.76 -14.09 -13.21
N ALA A 876 -12.77 -13.21 -13.38
CA ALA A 876 -12.81 -12.08 -14.31
C ALA A 876 -12.64 -12.51 -15.79
N ILE A 877 -13.63 -13.23 -16.33
CA ILE A 877 -13.76 -13.50 -17.77
C ILE A 877 -14.71 -12.44 -18.34
N ALA A 878 -14.12 -11.38 -18.91
CA ALA A 878 -14.77 -10.19 -19.47
C ALA A 878 -15.51 -9.29 -18.45
N ASP A 879 -14.75 -8.42 -17.78
CA ASP A 879 -15.15 -7.21 -17.03
C ASP A 879 -16.22 -7.34 -15.92
N ASP A 880 -16.75 -8.54 -15.70
CA ASP A 880 -17.76 -8.85 -14.70
C ASP A 880 -17.15 -9.41 -13.41
N VAL A 881 -17.57 -8.87 -12.26
CA VAL A 881 -17.24 -9.43 -10.94
C VAL A 881 -18.45 -10.14 -10.34
N ILE A 882 -18.29 -11.44 -10.10
CA ILE A 882 -19.23 -12.25 -9.32
C ILE A 882 -18.94 -12.02 -7.83
N ILE A 883 -19.98 -11.63 -7.08
CA ILE A 883 -19.96 -11.56 -5.62
C ILE A 883 -20.26 -12.95 -5.06
N ALA A 884 -19.43 -13.43 -4.13
CA ALA A 884 -19.64 -14.71 -3.46
C ALA A 884 -20.85 -14.66 -2.52
N ASP A 885 -21.59 -15.79 -2.41
CA ASP A 885 -22.67 -15.92 -1.43
C ASP A 885 -22.13 -15.60 -0.02
N PRO A 886 -22.79 -14.71 0.75
CA PRO A 886 -22.23 -14.20 2.00
C PRO A 886 -22.10 -15.34 3.04
N PRO A 887 -20.91 -15.54 3.64
CA PRO A 887 -20.72 -16.60 4.62
C PRO A 887 -21.57 -16.34 5.86
N ALA A 888 -22.13 -17.42 6.44
CA ALA A 888 -23.07 -17.36 7.57
C ALA A 888 -22.54 -16.67 8.86
N SER A 889 -21.29 -16.21 8.88
CA SER A 889 -20.79 -15.16 9.78
C SER A 889 -19.47 -14.60 9.24
N THR A 890 -19.47 -13.33 8.82
CA THR A 890 -18.25 -12.60 8.35
C THR A 890 -17.12 -12.65 9.38
N LYS A 891 -17.46 -12.60 10.68
CA LYS A 891 -16.53 -12.77 11.82
C LYS A 891 -15.85 -14.15 11.90
N ARG A 892 -16.24 -15.11 11.07
CA ARG A 892 -15.58 -16.44 10.96
C ARG A 892 -14.74 -16.60 9.69
N THR A 893 -14.79 -15.64 8.76
CA THR A 893 -14.10 -15.72 7.46
C THR A 893 -13.09 -14.60 7.27
N VAL A 894 -13.42 -13.37 7.66
CA VAL A 894 -12.51 -12.21 7.57
C VAL A 894 -11.60 -12.17 8.79
N LYS A 895 -10.29 -12.13 8.57
CA LYS A 895 -9.30 -11.95 9.64
C LYS A 895 -9.38 -10.55 10.25
N ALA A 896 -9.14 -10.44 11.55
CA ALA A 896 -9.07 -9.15 12.23
C ALA A 896 -7.83 -8.32 11.82
N THR A 897 -6.75 -8.96 11.34
CA THR A 897 -5.65 -8.27 10.66
C THR A 897 -6.12 -7.50 9.43
N THR A 898 -6.97 -8.11 8.60
CA THR A 898 -7.55 -7.50 7.39
C THR A 898 -8.57 -6.42 7.76
N ALA A 899 -9.54 -6.73 8.64
CA ALA A 899 -10.56 -5.78 9.07
C ALA A 899 -9.96 -4.56 9.80
N GLY A 900 -8.87 -4.75 10.55
CA GLY A 900 -8.12 -3.69 11.24
C GLY A 900 -7.60 -2.58 10.33
N LEU A 901 -7.43 -2.85 9.03
CA LEU A 901 -7.04 -1.85 8.04
C LEU A 901 -8.19 -0.88 7.67
N LEU A 902 -9.45 -1.30 7.82
CA LEU A 902 -10.64 -0.47 7.60
C LEU A 902 -11.06 0.34 8.83
N CYS A 903 -10.73 -0.11 10.04
CA CYS A 903 -11.18 0.49 11.31
C CYS A 903 -11.02 2.02 11.37
N TRP A 904 -9.81 2.53 11.06
CA TRP A 904 -9.56 3.98 11.11
C TRP A 904 -10.12 4.74 9.91
N PRO A 905 -9.95 4.30 8.64
CA PRO A 905 -10.62 4.95 7.50
C PRO A 905 -12.13 5.09 7.64
N LEU A 906 -12.83 4.03 8.07
CA LEU A 906 -14.28 4.06 8.28
C LEU A 906 -14.67 4.94 9.47
N ALA A 907 -13.91 4.92 10.58
CA ALA A 907 -14.16 5.80 11.71
C ALA A 907 -13.96 7.28 11.36
N THR A 908 -12.94 7.62 10.55
CA THR A 908 -12.74 8.97 10.03
C THR A 908 -13.87 9.39 9.09
N ALA A 909 -14.25 8.55 8.12
CA ALA A 909 -15.33 8.87 7.19
C ALA A 909 -16.68 9.08 7.90
N VAL A 910 -17.06 8.22 8.85
CA VAL A 910 -18.33 8.31 9.61
C VAL A 910 -18.45 9.58 10.48
N MET A 911 -17.36 10.34 10.68
CA MET A 911 -17.38 11.63 11.37
C MET A 911 -17.54 12.85 10.45
N VAL A 912 -17.36 12.72 9.14
CA VAL A 912 -17.34 13.85 8.20
C VAL A 912 -18.75 14.37 7.94
N SER A 913 -18.95 15.68 8.10
CA SER A 913 -20.28 16.30 8.03
C SER A 913 -20.91 16.30 6.62
N GLY A 914 -20.06 16.35 5.59
CA GLY A 914 -20.49 16.46 4.18
C GLY A 914 -20.84 15.15 3.47
N ILE A 915 -20.82 13.99 4.14
CA ILE A 915 -21.12 12.71 3.49
C ILE A 915 -22.64 12.55 3.26
N PRO A 916 -23.10 12.18 2.04
CA PRO A 916 -24.52 11.95 1.79
C PRO A 916 -25.12 10.84 2.67
N GLU A 917 -26.36 10.99 3.13
CA GLU A 917 -27.00 10.06 4.09
C GLU A 917 -27.00 8.59 3.63
N LYS A 918 -27.12 8.35 2.31
CA LYS A 918 -27.00 7.01 1.71
C LYS A 918 -25.64 6.35 1.97
N HIS A 919 -24.54 7.10 1.82
CA HIS A 919 -23.18 6.65 2.12
C HIS A 919 -22.97 6.54 3.62
N GLU A 920 -23.43 7.53 4.39
CA GLU A 920 -23.27 7.60 5.84
C GLU A 920 -23.85 6.34 6.53
N LEU A 921 -25.04 5.88 6.08
CA LEU A 921 -25.68 4.66 6.56
C LEU A 921 -24.89 3.39 6.19
N TYR A 922 -24.41 3.27 4.95
CA TYR A 922 -23.61 2.13 4.50
C TYR A 922 -22.26 2.06 5.24
N LEU A 923 -21.55 3.18 5.35
CA LEU A 923 -20.26 3.29 6.05
C LEU A 923 -20.40 2.98 7.55
N LYS A 924 -21.49 3.39 8.21
CA LYS A 924 -21.82 2.99 9.59
C LYS A 924 -22.06 1.49 9.73
N SER A 925 -22.77 0.87 8.77
CA SER A 925 -22.98 -0.59 8.74
C SER A 925 -21.64 -1.34 8.61
N CYS A 926 -20.78 -0.88 7.69
CA CYS A 926 -19.44 -1.44 7.48
C CYS A 926 -18.54 -1.26 8.71
N LEU A 927 -18.57 -0.09 9.36
CA LEU A 927 -17.82 0.18 10.58
C LEU A 927 -18.29 -0.74 11.73
N LEU A 928 -19.60 -1.00 11.84
CA LEU A 928 -20.13 -1.94 12.81
C LEU A 928 -19.66 -3.38 12.53
N GLU A 929 -19.79 -3.88 11.29
CA GLU A 929 -19.33 -5.23 10.92
C GLU A 929 -17.82 -5.40 11.17
N VAL A 930 -17.01 -4.42 10.75
CA VAL A 930 -15.55 -4.38 11.02
C VAL A 930 -15.26 -4.35 12.52
N SER A 931 -15.96 -3.54 13.31
CA SER A 931 -15.77 -3.46 14.78
C SER A 931 -16.12 -4.76 15.49
N GLU A 932 -17.16 -5.47 15.04
CA GLU A 932 -17.50 -6.79 15.55
C GLU A 932 -16.42 -7.81 15.15
N ILE A 933 -15.82 -7.75 13.94
CA ILE A 933 -14.73 -8.65 13.52
C ILE A 933 -13.47 -8.46 14.38
N VAL A 934 -13.03 -7.23 14.63
CA VAL A 934 -11.80 -6.94 15.42
C VAL A 934 -12.00 -6.99 16.94
N ASP A 935 -13.20 -7.29 17.42
CA ASP A 935 -13.60 -7.21 18.83
C ASP A 935 -13.22 -5.86 19.46
N ASP A 936 -13.65 -4.75 18.86
CA ASP A 936 -13.43 -3.39 19.39
C ASP A 936 -14.76 -2.73 19.80
N GLY A 937 -15.01 -2.70 21.11
CA GLY A 937 -16.19 -2.09 21.72
C GLY A 937 -16.19 -0.56 21.72
N VAL A 938 -15.09 0.10 21.32
CA VAL A 938 -15.06 1.56 21.10
C VAL A 938 -15.64 1.87 19.71
N LEU A 939 -15.18 1.16 18.68
CA LEU A 939 -15.66 1.28 17.30
C LEU A 939 -17.15 0.86 17.17
N GLU A 940 -17.59 -0.21 17.85
CA GLU A 940 -19.01 -0.62 17.94
C GLU A 940 -19.91 0.54 18.42
N ARG A 941 -19.37 1.42 19.28
CA ARG A 941 -20.06 2.58 19.84
C ARG A 941 -20.10 3.75 18.87
N LEU A 942 -18.99 4.01 18.18
CA LEU A 942 -18.89 5.09 17.20
C LEU A 942 -19.87 4.88 16.05
N ALA A 943 -19.98 3.66 15.51
CA ALA A 943 -20.96 3.31 14.48
C ALA A 943 -22.43 3.56 14.92
N VAL A 944 -22.76 3.30 16.19
CA VAL A 944 -24.14 3.31 16.70
C VAL A 944 -24.59 4.66 17.26
N PHE A 945 -23.71 5.43 17.92
CA PHE A 945 -24.13 6.61 18.70
C PHE A 945 -23.86 7.96 18.01
N PHE A 946 -22.98 8.05 17.02
CA PHE A 946 -22.74 9.29 16.26
C PHE A 946 -23.99 9.89 15.57
N PRO A 947 -24.98 9.11 15.04
CA PRO A 947 -26.20 9.67 14.43
C PRO A 947 -27.04 10.59 15.33
N ARG A 948 -26.81 10.59 16.65
CA ARG A 948 -27.52 11.43 17.62
C ARG A 948 -26.80 12.74 17.95
N LEU A 949 -25.61 12.96 17.41
CA LEU A 949 -24.79 14.15 17.67
C LEU A 949 -24.76 15.09 16.45
N SER A 950 -24.54 14.56 15.24
CA SER A 950 -24.57 15.36 14.01
C SER A 950 -25.95 15.97 13.72
N LYS A 951 -27.03 15.28 14.10
CA LYS A 951 -28.42 15.76 13.95
C LYS A 951 -28.93 16.60 15.15
N SER A 952 -28.02 17.18 15.95
CA SER A 952 -28.36 18.15 16.99
C SER A 952 -27.38 19.32 17.01
N SER A 953 -27.88 20.54 16.81
CA SER A 953 -27.12 21.81 16.79
C SER A 953 -26.38 22.17 15.49
N SER A 954 -27.13 22.41 14.41
CA SER A 954 -26.79 23.46 13.41
C SER A 954 -28.04 23.88 12.61
N TYR A 955 -28.61 22.98 11.80
CA TYR A 955 -29.70 23.28 10.87
C TYR A 955 -31.09 23.31 11.52
N ALA A 956 -31.37 24.29 12.39
CA ALA A 956 -32.67 24.43 13.05
C ALA A 956 -33.14 25.86 13.40
N ARG A 957 -32.52 26.92 12.88
CA ARG A 957 -33.17 28.23 12.62
C ARG A 957 -32.27 29.17 11.83
#